data_AF-B4SK66-F1
#
_entry.id   AF-B4SK66-F1
#
_cell.length_a   1.000
_cell.length_b   1.000
_cell.length_c   1.000
_cell.angle_alpha   90.00
_cell.angle_beta   90.00
_cell.angle_gamma   90.00
#
_symmetry.space_group_name_H-M   'P 1'
#
loop_
_entity.id
_entity.type
_entity.pdbx_description
1 polymer ?
#
loop_
_entity_poly.entity_id
_entity_poly.type
_entity_poly.pdbx_seq_one_letter_code
_entity_poly.pdbx_strand_id
1 'polypeptide(L)'
;MQDVSPHQCKVVSERNWSLSTFMEFYERVLSPRIFRPYGKLLAQEIAADIRAAPGATDILEVACGTGVITANLYQDLAKPLGLNLVATDLSAIAVDVARSVLSAELQHDVPLLSDVDMAELPFADNSFDIIVCGFGLMFPPDKARVAREFRRVLRPGGRVYATAFHYNQLFELARQQSQRHFGMPSRLMDAALSLTDPSPITRAFAIEGLDRSDGECAALRPLAFSLGEADVREFLFNACILLEEFNQCDTPSRERYLDAMMEAIHVQVPDQCYRVEAWLISGRMDPTGVALPTVIPPADFRPLLEFRNLSRLTTSPCPVGSQAPSCAQAVAAFHDARVQFLADHPAYPEHQVETMRQHEYARLDEQQVTYLDHVGGTLPPDSLLEQDCQALKKTILGNPHSGSKASHAAYQKACDEIYAFFGCTSEEYEIIFTANASSAIRLVAESFPFQQGSQLLLTKDNHTSVHGLREYATSKGAMVKYIPLDDDLLLHDGLMERALQRLQRGAPHLLAFPAQSNATGVRHDLAWIGKAQQQGAWVLCDAAAWVPQSRLDCTIHRPDFVVASFYKIFGYPTGAGCLLARRAALGMLKPPSFAGGGVCYYSGPWSPTDRLLYRDAGQRFEVGTPNYAAFPAIARGFEFIAAMGGVEALAKRSSALAAWTDTRLSSLRHRIKGDLPLCRIYGPPPALKGATLMLNFFDCYGSIMPHARIKRAAERFGITLRNGCFCNLGAVQQATYATAGAEHCELDKTGKILDCKTFDEKILEKGDCGAVRISFGLGSNFADAYRFCLFASCLLDTDVSGLEDPAEETPAETADTLIAGTVPA
;
A
#
# COMPACT_ATOMS: atom_id res chain seq x y z
N MET A 1 -24.95 7.21 -56.35
CA MET A 1 -23.80 6.40 -56.84
C MET A 1 -22.69 6.61 -55.84
N GLN A 2 -22.42 5.57 -55.05
CA GLN A 2 -21.27 5.33 -54.16
C GLN A 2 -20.81 6.44 -53.21
N ASP A 3 -21.44 6.42 -52.04
CA ASP A 3 -20.79 6.63 -50.75
C ASP A 3 -19.81 5.47 -50.49
N VAL A 4 -18.51 5.78 -50.34
CA VAL A 4 -17.54 4.93 -49.65
C VAL A 4 -16.55 5.88 -48.95
N SER A 5 -16.86 6.29 -47.72
CA SER A 5 -15.81 6.78 -46.84
C SER A 5 -15.03 5.57 -46.31
N PRO A 6 -13.72 5.45 -46.54
CA PRO A 6 -12.96 4.39 -45.92
C PRO A 6 -12.81 4.73 -44.43
N HIS A 7 -13.30 3.86 -43.55
CA HIS A 7 -12.87 3.83 -42.16
C HIS A 7 -11.37 3.47 -42.13
N GLN A 8 -10.52 4.47 -42.36
CA GLN A 8 -9.11 4.38 -42.03
C GLN A 8 -9.01 4.21 -40.51
N CYS A 9 -8.48 3.07 -40.10
CA CYS A 9 -8.16 2.76 -38.71
C CYS A 9 -7.10 3.78 -38.24
N LYS A 10 -7.54 4.86 -37.60
CA LYS A 10 -6.63 5.79 -36.91
C LYS A 10 -6.09 5.07 -35.68
N VAL A 11 -4.80 4.74 -35.71
CA VAL A 11 -4.09 4.04 -34.64
C VAL A 11 -4.21 4.87 -33.35
N VAL A 12 -4.43 4.20 -32.20
CA VAL A 12 -4.70 4.83 -30.89
C VAL A 12 -3.61 5.80 -30.42
N SER A 13 -2.41 5.73 -30.99
CA SER A 13 -1.34 6.72 -30.77
C SER A 13 -1.76 8.17 -31.08
N GLU A 14 -2.76 8.37 -31.94
CA GLU A 14 -3.36 9.67 -32.25
C GLU A 14 -4.52 10.08 -31.30
N ARG A 15 -5.01 9.18 -30.43
CA ARG A 15 -6.08 9.45 -29.45
C ARG A 15 -5.50 9.67 -28.05
N ASN A 16 -6.04 10.62 -27.29
CA ASN A 16 -5.82 10.68 -25.85
C ASN A 16 -6.52 9.46 -25.21
N TRP A 17 -5.75 8.47 -24.76
CA TRP A 17 -6.29 7.27 -24.13
C TRP A 17 -7.15 7.62 -22.90
N SER A 18 -8.26 6.89 -22.76
CA SER A 18 -9.20 6.98 -21.64
C SER A 18 -9.87 5.63 -21.39
N LEU A 19 -10.46 5.45 -20.21
CA LEU A 19 -11.25 4.25 -19.90
C LEU A 19 -12.40 4.05 -20.90
N SER A 20 -13.03 5.12 -21.39
CA SER A 20 -14.06 5.02 -22.43
C SER A 20 -13.50 4.48 -23.74
N THR A 21 -12.31 4.91 -24.18
CA THR A 21 -11.68 4.36 -25.39
C THR A 21 -11.33 2.88 -25.26
N PHE A 22 -10.97 2.41 -24.07
CA PHE A 22 -10.80 0.97 -23.83
C PHE A 22 -12.13 0.21 -23.92
N MET A 23 -13.21 0.75 -23.34
CA MET A 23 -14.55 0.14 -23.43
C MET A 23 -15.09 0.13 -24.86
N GLU A 24 -14.80 1.16 -25.66
CA GLU A 24 -15.09 1.15 -27.11
C GLU A 24 -14.35 0.04 -27.84
N PHE A 25 -13.05 -0.16 -27.55
CA PHE A 25 -12.27 -1.27 -28.11
C PHE A 25 -12.83 -2.62 -27.67
N TYR A 26 -13.09 -2.78 -26.37
CA TYR A 26 -13.71 -3.98 -25.80
C TYR A 26 -14.98 -4.32 -26.57
N GLU A 27 -15.87 -3.34 -26.76
CA GLU A 27 -17.16 -3.53 -27.43
C GLU A 27 -17.05 -3.82 -28.93
N ARG A 28 -16.16 -3.12 -29.64
CA ARG A 28 -15.96 -3.32 -31.08
C ARG A 28 -15.24 -4.63 -31.40
N VAL A 29 -14.31 -5.05 -30.56
CA VAL A 29 -13.33 -6.10 -30.87
C VAL A 29 -13.56 -7.37 -30.08
N LEU A 30 -13.56 -7.28 -28.74
CA LEU A 30 -13.61 -8.46 -27.87
C LEU A 30 -15.04 -8.98 -27.69
N SER A 31 -16.03 -8.09 -27.57
CA SER A 31 -17.45 -8.44 -27.36
C SER A 31 -18.02 -9.41 -28.39
N PRO A 32 -17.88 -9.17 -29.72
CA PRO A 32 -18.49 -10.06 -30.72
C PRO A 32 -17.75 -11.41 -30.84
N ARG A 33 -16.47 -11.46 -30.45
CA ARG A 33 -15.56 -12.59 -30.72
C ARG A 33 -15.36 -13.52 -29.55
N ILE A 34 -15.43 -13.01 -28.32
CA ILE A 34 -15.22 -13.78 -27.09
C ILE A 34 -16.51 -13.79 -26.27
N PHE A 35 -16.99 -12.61 -25.85
CA PHE A 35 -18.04 -12.52 -24.83
C PHE A 35 -19.43 -12.94 -25.33
N ARG A 36 -19.81 -12.58 -26.57
CA ARG A 36 -21.09 -13.01 -27.17
C ARG A 36 -21.19 -14.54 -27.32
N PRO A 37 -20.19 -15.28 -27.85
CA PRO A 37 -20.22 -16.74 -27.87
C PRO A 37 -20.43 -17.38 -26.48
N TYR A 38 -19.71 -16.90 -25.45
CA TYR A 38 -19.89 -17.40 -24.09
C TYR A 38 -21.23 -16.96 -23.46
N GLY A 39 -21.74 -15.78 -23.80
CA GLY A 39 -23.08 -15.33 -23.38
C GLY A 39 -24.19 -16.22 -23.94
N LYS A 40 -24.09 -16.63 -25.21
CA LYS A 40 -24.99 -17.63 -25.81
C LYS A 40 -24.91 -18.97 -25.09
N LEU A 41 -23.70 -19.42 -24.78
CA LEU A 41 -23.50 -20.66 -24.05
C LEU A 41 -24.14 -20.62 -22.66
N LEU A 42 -23.91 -19.55 -21.90
CA LEU A 42 -24.53 -19.33 -20.59
C LEU A 42 -26.06 -19.37 -20.68
N ALA A 43 -26.65 -18.61 -21.61
CA ALA A 43 -28.10 -18.60 -21.80
C ALA A 43 -28.66 -20.01 -22.13
N GLN A 44 -27.96 -20.79 -22.95
CA GLN A 44 -28.35 -22.16 -23.30
C GLN A 44 -28.30 -23.13 -22.12
N GLU A 45 -27.21 -23.08 -21.34
CA GLU A 45 -27.02 -23.93 -20.15
C GLU A 45 -28.08 -23.60 -19.09
N ILE A 46 -28.32 -22.30 -18.83
CA ILE A 46 -29.36 -21.85 -17.89
C ILE A 46 -30.75 -22.27 -18.38
N ALA A 47 -31.05 -22.12 -19.68
CA ALA A 47 -32.35 -22.52 -20.24
C ALA A 47 -32.58 -24.03 -20.13
N ALA A 48 -31.54 -24.86 -20.29
CA ALA A 48 -31.62 -26.31 -20.09
C ALA A 48 -32.01 -26.64 -18.65
N ASP A 49 -31.40 -25.94 -17.69
CA ASP A 49 -31.63 -26.13 -16.27
C ASP A 49 -33.02 -25.66 -15.80
N ILE A 50 -33.49 -24.50 -16.26
CA ILE A 50 -34.85 -24.01 -15.97
C ILE A 50 -35.90 -24.96 -16.54
N ARG A 51 -35.69 -25.50 -17.75
CA ARG A 51 -36.60 -26.50 -18.33
C ARG A 51 -36.67 -27.78 -17.51
N ALA A 52 -35.56 -28.20 -16.91
CA ALA A 52 -35.50 -29.38 -16.06
C ALA A 52 -36.15 -29.17 -14.68
N ALA A 53 -36.15 -27.93 -14.17
CA ALA A 53 -36.75 -27.55 -12.90
C ALA A 53 -37.49 -26.19 -13.02
N PRO A 54 -38.75 -26.18 -13.49
CA PRO A 54 -39.52 -24.95 -13.68
C PRO A 54 -39.79 -24.24 -12.35
N GLY A 55 -39.75 -22.91 -12.35
CA GLY A 55 -40.07 -22.10 -11.17
C GLY A 55 -39.21 -20.85 -10.98
N ALA A 56 -38.14 -20.67 -11.75
CA ALA A 56 -37.37 -19.43 -11.74
C ALA A 56 -38.18 -18.27 -12.33
N THR A 57 -38.00 -17.08 -11.74
CA THR A 57 -38.69 -15.84 -12.09
C THR A 57 -37.73 -14.67 -12.21
N ASP A 58 -36.66 -14.62 -11.41
CA ASP A 58 -35.76 -13.47 -11.33
C ASP A 58 -34.29 -13.88 -11.55
N ILE A 59 -33.63 -13.18 -12.47
CA ILE A 59 -32.21 -13.32 -12.79
C ILE A 59 -31.49 -12.02 -12.40
N LEU A 60 -30.38 -12.17 -11.67
CA LEU A 60 -29.41 -11.12 -11.44
C LEU A 60 -28.14 -11.40 -12.25
N GLU A 61 -27.81 -10.53 -13.21
CA GLU A 61 -26.48 -10.48 -13.79
C GLU A 61 -25.61 -9.50 -12.99
N VAL A 62 -24.42 -9.94 -12.58
CA VAL A 62 -23.41 -9.09 -11.94
C VAL A 62 -22.16 -9.00 -12.81
N ALA A 63 -21.51 -7.82 -12.79
CA ALA A 63 -20.44 -7.45 -13.71
C ALA A 63 -20.87 -7.57 -15.19
N CYS A 64 -21.96 -6.88 -15.55
CA CYS A 64 -22.53 -6.94 -16.89
C CYS A 64 -21.69 -6.24 -17.97
N GLY A 65 -20.67 -5.45 -17.59
CA GLY A 65 -19.77 -4.74 -18.49
C GLY A 65 -20.53 -3.83 -19.46
N THR A 66 -20.22 -3.96 -20.76
CA THR A 66 -20.91 -3.22 -21.83
C THR A 66 -22.26 -3.85 -22.24
N GLY A 67 -22.77 -4.82 -21.49
CA GLY A 67 -24.11 -5.40 -21.67
C GLY A 67 -24.20 -6.54 -22.69
N VAL A 68 -23.07 -7.09 -23.14
CA VAL A 68 -23.04 -8.12 -24.20
C VAL A 68 -23.70 -9.41 -23.74
N ILE A 69 -23.36 -9.86 -22.53
CA ILE A 69 -23.94 -11.07 -21.95
C ILE A 69 -25.40 -10.78 -21.55
N THR A 70 -25.69 -9.58 -21.02
CA THR A 70 -27.07 -9.08 -20.80
C THR A 70 -27.93 -9.23 -22.04
N ALA A 71 -27.44 -8.85 -23.22
CA ALA A 71 -28.19 -8.97 -24.47
C ALA A 71 -28.53 -10.42 -24.81
N ASN A 72 -27.60 -11.35 -24.58
CA ASN A 72 -27.84 -12.78 -24.78
C ASN A 72 -28.79 -13.36 -23.74
N LEU A 73 -28.61 -13.04 -22.46
CA LEU A 73 -29.53 -13.44 -21.40
C LEU A 73 -30.94 -12.91 -21.64
N TYR A 74 -31.10 -11.67 -22.09
CA TYR A 74 -32.41 -11.10 -22.38
C TYR A 74 -33.07 -11.80 -23.59
N GLN A 75 -32.38 -11.87 -24.73
CA GLN A 75 -32.97 -12.37 -25.98
C GLN A 75 -33.18 -13.89 -25.99
N ASP A 76 -32.22 -14.65 -25.49
CA ASP A 76 -32.19 -16.10 -25.63
C ASP A 76 -32.80 -16.83 -24.40
N LEU A 77 -33.03 -16.12 -23.29
CA LEU A 77 -33.48 -16.71 -22.02
C LEU A 77 -34.64 -15.94 -21.36
N ALA A 78 -34.44 -14.69 -20.94
CA ALA A 78 -35.40 -13.98 -20.10
C ALA A 78 -36.69 -13.64 -20.85
N LYS A 79 -36.59 -13.04 -22.04
CA LYS A 79 -37.77 -12.66 -22.86
C LYS A 79 -38.59 -13.88 -23.32
N PRO A 80 -38.01 -14.98 -23.84
CA PRO A 80 -38.78 -16.16 -24.23
C PRO A 80 -39.48 -16.87 -23.07
N LEU A 81 -38.90 -16.80 -21.86
CA LEU A 81 -39.41 -17.50 -20.68
C LEU A 81 -40.21 -16.60 -19.72
N GLY A 82 -40.30 -15.30 -20.00
CA GLY A 82 -40.99 -14.33 -19.15
C GLY A 82 -40.30 -14.10 -17.79
N LEU A 83 -38.97 -14.13 -17.76
CA LEU A 83 -38.17 -13.91 -16.55
C LEU A 83 -37.80 -12.43 -16.41
N ASN A 84 -37.73 -11.94 -15.18
CA ASN A 84 -37.19 -10.62 -14.88
C ASN A 84 -35.66 -10.69 -14.89
N LEU A 85 -35.01 -9.78 -15.59
CA LEU A 85 -33.54 -9.65 -15.60
C LEU A 85 -33.15 -8.29 -15.03
N VAL A 86 -32.26 -8.29 -14.05
CA VAL A 86 -31.57 -7.10 -13.53
C VAL A 86 -30.09 -7.27 -13.81
N ALA A 87 -29.42 -6.26 -14.33
CA ALA A 87 -27.99 -6.30 -14.58
C ALA A 87 -27.25 -5.19 -13.83
N THR A 88 -26.15 -5.55 -13.17
CA THR A 88 -25.36 -4.63 -12.36
C THR A 88 -23.89 -4.66 -12.76
N ASP A 89 -23.23 -3.51 -12.62
CA ASP A 89 -21.78 -3.41 -12.75
C ASP A 89 -21.23 -2.39 -11.75
N LEU A 90 -19.97 -2.59 -11.37
CA LEU A 90 -19.24 -1.63 -10.55
C LEU A 90 -18.91 -0.36 -11.34
N SER A 91 -18.69 -0.48 -12.66
CA SER A 91 -18.27 0.59 -13.55
C SER A 91 -19.46 1.34 -14.15
N ALA A 92 -19.65 2.60 -13.73
CA ALA A 92 -20.60 3.51 -14.38
C ALA A 92 -20.30 3.74 -15.87
N ILE A 93 -19.01 3.77 -16.26
CA ILE A 93 -18.60 3.94 -17.66
C ILE A 93 -19.07 2.74 -18.49
N ALA A 94 -18.91 1.52 -17.97
CA ALA A 94 -19.35 0.32 -18.67
C ALA A 94 -20.88 0.31 -18.87
N VAL A 95 -21.64 0.70 -17.85
CA VAL A 95 -23.11 0.81 -17.91
C VAL A 95 -23.56 1.91 -18.87
N ASP A 96 -22.88 3.05 -18.93
CA ASP A 96 -23.20 4.11 -19.89
C ASP A 96 -22.93 3.67 -21.33
N VAL A 97 -21.84 2.93 -21.56
CA VAL A 97 -21.60 2.28 -22.85
C VAL A 97 -22.69 1.26 -23.15
N ALA A 98 -23.10 0.42 -22.18
CA ALA A 98 -24.19 -0.53 -22.34
C ALA A 98 -25.49 0.16 -22.78
N ARG A 99 -25.87 1.26 -22.12
CA ARG A 99 -27.03 2.08 -22.52
C ARG A 99 -26.90 2.69 -23.92
N SER A 100 -25.70 2.88 -24.43
CA SER A 100 -25.49 3.39 -25.79
C SER A 100 -25.60 2.31 -26.88
N VAL A 101 -25.34 1.04 -26.54
CA VAL A 101 -25.27 -0.06 -27.52
C VAL A 101 -26.45 -1.03 -27.48
N LEU A 102 -27.13 -1.14 -26.33
CA LEU A 102 -28.28 -2.02 -26.15
C LEU A 102 -29.55 -1.46 -26.83
N SER A 103 -30.47 -2.33 -27.25
CA SER A 103 -31.73 -1.88 -27.86
C SER A 103 -32.61 -1.12 -26.86
N ALA A 104 -33.43 -0.18 -27.37
CA ALA A 104 -34.34 0.59 -26.53
C ALA A 104 -35.34 -0.31 -25.76
N GLU A 105 -35.75 -1.43 -26.36
CA GLU A 105 -36.59 -2.44 -25.71
C GLU A 105 -35.87 -3.07 -24.50
N LEU A 106 -34.62 -3.52 -24.68
CA LEU A 106 -33.85 -4.12 -23.58
C LEU A 106 -33.58 -3.10 -22.48
N GLN A 107 -33.23 -1.86 -22.83
CA GLN A 107 -33.02 -0.79 -21.84
C GLN A 107 -34.28 -0.46 -21.04
N HIS A 108 -35.47 -0.66 -21.61
CA HIS A 108 -36.74 -0.48 -20.93
C HIS A 108 -37.03 -1.66 -19.98
N ASP A 109 -36.79 -2.89 -20.45
CA ASP A 109 -37.17 -4.11 -19.76
C ASP A 109 -36.16 -4.57 -18.70
N VAL A 110 -34.88 -4.18 -18.83
CA VAL A 110 -33.77 -4.61 -17.97
C VAL A 110 -33.22 -3.41 -17.19
N PRO A 111 -33.42 -3.33 -15.86
CA PRO A 111 -32.75 -2.34 -15.03
C PRO A 111 -31.23 -2.53 -15.07
N LEU A 112 -30.51 -1.51 -15.54
CA LEU A 112 -29.05 -1.44 -15.57
C LEU A 112 -28.55 -0.53 -14.44
N LEU A 113 -27.97 -1.14 -13.40
CA LEU A 113 -27.45 -0.44 -12.22
C LEU A 113 -25.92 -0.34 -12.28
N SER A 114 -25.39 0.87 -12.10
CA SER A 114 -23.96 1.13 -11.95
C SER A 114 -23.57 1.31 -10.49
N ASP A 115 -22.26 1.33 -10.20
CA ASP A 115 -21.70 1.52 -8.86
C ASP A 115 -22.15 0.43 -7.87
N VAL A 116 -22.37 -0.80 -8.38
CA VAL A 116 -22.76 -1.96 -7.57
C VAL A 116 -21.57 -2.90 -7.43
N ASP A 117 -21.04 -3.00 -6.21
CA ASP A 117 -20.05 -4.03 -5.86
C ASP A 117 -20.75 -5.39 -5.68
N MET A 118 -20.29 -6.41 -6.38
CA MET A 118 -20.82 -7.77 -6.24
C MET A 118 -20.50 -8.41 -4.88
N ALA A 119 -19.59 -7.80 -4.10
CA ALA A 119 -19.31 -8.14 -2.70
C ALA A 119 -20.15 -7.30 -1.70
N GLU A 120 -21.05 -6.43 -2.17
CA GLU A 120 -21.97 -5.63 -1.36
C GLU A 120 -23.24 -5.30 -2.16
N LEU A 121 -24.10 -6.31 -2.40
CA LEU A 121 -25.23 -6.19 -3.30
C LEU A 121 -26.41 -5.42 -2.66
N PRO A 122 -26.97 -4.37 -3.31
CA PRO A 122 -28.03 -3.52 -2.77
C PRO A 122 -29.42 -4.17 -2.86
N PHE A 123 -29.50 -5.49 -2.70
CA PHE A 123 -30.73 -6.28 -2.79
C PHE A 123 -31.02 -6.94 -1.46
N ALA A 124 -32.31 -7.15 -1.17
CA ALA A 124 -32.74 -7.89 0.00
C ALA A 124 -32.35 -9.38 -0.10
N ASP A 125 -32.34 -10.06 1.03
CA ASP A 125 -32.08 -11.50 1.07
C ASP A 125 -33.13 -12.27 0.25
N ASN A 126 -32.73 -13.37 -0.38
CA ASN A 126 -33.62 -14.24 -1.16
C ASN A 126 -34.41 -13.50 -2.29
N SER A 127 -33.76 -12.54 -2.97
CA SER A 127 -34.36 -11.73 -4.05
C SER A 127 -34.30 -12.38 -5.43
N PHE A 128 -33.40 -13.33 -5.68
CA PHE A 128 -33.18 -13.88 -7.02
C PHE A 128 -33.15 -15.41 -7.04
N ASP A 129 -33.52 -16.00 -8.17
CA ASP A 129 -33.45 -17.45 -8.41
C ASP A 129 -32.12 -17.84 -9.04
N ILE A 130 -31.57 -16.95 -9.88
CA ILE A 130 -30.37 -17.20 -10.68
C ILE A 130 -29.44 -15.99 -10.61
N ILE A 131 -28.17 -16.23 -10.32
CA ILE A 131 -27.10 -15.24 -10.50
C ILE A 131 -26.25 -15.66 -11.71
N VAL A 132 -25.95 -14.70 -12.58
CA VAL A 132 -25.02 -14.88 -13.70
C VAL A 132 -23.84 -13.91 -13.55
N CYS A 133 -22.61 -14.40 -13.65
CA CYS A 133 -21.41 -13.57 -13.63
C CYS A 133 -20.47 -13.95 -14.78
N GLY A 134 -20.55 -13.21 -15.88
CA GLY A 134 -19.74 -13.47 -17.06
C GLY A 134 -18.38 -12.78 -17.00
N PHE A 135 -17.28 -13.53 -16.81
CA PHE A 135 -15.92 -13.00 -16.74
C PHE A 135 -15.67 -11.92 -15.67
N GLY A 136 -16.58 -11.77 -14.69
CA GLY A 136 -16.46 -10.80 -13.59
C GLY A 136 -15.75 -11.35 -12.36
N LEU A 137 -15.90 -12.65 -12.04
CA LEU A 137 -15.40 -13.25 -10.79
C LEU A 137 -13.88 -13.21 -10.62
N MET A 138 -13.13 -12.94 -11.69
CA MET A 138 -11.67 -12.86 -11.66
C MET A 138 -11.17 -11.57 -11.00
N PHE A 139 -11.96 -10.51 -11.02
CA PHE A 139 -11.61 -9.17 -10.55
C PHE A 139 -11.71 -8.93 -9.03
N PRO A 140 -12.76 -9.36 -8.31
CA PRO A 140 -12.89 -9.04 -6.88
C PRO A 140 -11.76 -9.69 -6.07
N PRO A 141 -11.09 -8.98 -5.15
CA PRO A 141 -10.01 -9.57 -4.34
C PRO A 141 -10.53 -10.70 -3.43
N ASP A 142 -11.75 -10.55 -2.95
CA ASP A 142 -12.36 -11.39 -1.93
C ASP A 142 -13.46 -12.28 -2.51
N LYS A 143 -13.06 -13.45 -3.02
CA LYS A 143 -14.00 -14.42 -3.62
C LYS A 143 -15.00 -14.95 -2.59
N ALA A 144 -14.64 -15.00 -1.32
CA ALA A 144 -15.49 -15.55 -0.27
C ALA A 144 -16.62 -14.59 0.11
N ARG A 145 -16.33 -13.30 0.22
CA ARG A 145 -17.38 -12.28 0.41
C ARG A 145 -18.34 -12.24 -0.78
N VAL A 146 -17.84 -12.37 -2.01
CA VAL A 146 -18.71 -12.50 -3.20
C VAL A 146 -19.60 -13.75 -3.11
N ALA A 147 -19.03 -14.90 -2.75
CA ALA A 147 -19.81 -16.13 -2.55
C ALA A 147 -20.89 -15.95 -1.47
N ARG A 148 -20.57 -15.26 -0.37
CA ARG A 148 -21.52 -14.97 0.72
C ARG A 148 -22.65 -14.06 0.28
N GLU A 149 -22.34 -12.99 -0.45
CA GLU A 149 -23.35 -12.09 -1.00
C GLU A 149 -24.24 -12.79 -2.02
N PHE A 150 -23.67 -13.63 -2.88
CA PHE A 150 -24.44 -14.46 -3.80
C PHE A 150 -25.39 -15.39 -3.03
N ARG A 151 -24.88 -16.05 -1.99
CA ARG A 151 -25.67 -16.90 -1.10
C ARG A 151 -26.79 -16.14 -0.39
N ARG A 152 -26.55 -14.89 0.00
CA ARG A 152 -27.51 -14.04 0.71
C ARG A 152 -28.69 -13.65 -0.18
N VAL A 153 -28.42 -13.20 -1.41
CA VAL A 153 -29.47 -12.72 -2.33
C VAL A 153 -30.18 -13.84 -3.09
N LEU A 154 -29.61 -15.04 -3.16
CA LEU A 154 -30.26 -16.21 -3.77
C LEU A 154 -31.33 -16.82 -2.87
N ARG A 155 -32.46 -17.20 -3.49
CA ARG A 155 -33.53 -17.99 -2.84
C ARG A 155 -33.08 -19.42 -2.58
N PRO A 156 -33.69 -20.13 -1.60
CA PRO A 156 -33.48 -21.57 -1.41
C PRO A 156 -33.60 -22.35 -2.73
N GLY A 157 -32.61 -23.19 -3.05
CA GLY A 157 -32.55 -23.91 -4.33
C GLY A 157 -32.04 -23.11 -5.53
N GLY A 158 -31.73 -21.82 -5.35
CA GLY A 158 -31.20 -20.92 -6.37
C GLY A 158 -29.83 -21.33 -6.90
N ARG A 159 -29.44 -20.76 -8.05
CA ARG A 159 -28.26 -21.20 -8.82
C ARG A 159 -27.35 -20.04 -9.21
N VAL A 160 -26.06 -20.33 -9.32
CA VAL A 160 -25.03 -19.42 -9.84
C VAL A 160 -24.46 -20.01 -11.11
N TYR A 161 -24.29 -19.19 -12.14
CA TYR A 161 -23.54 -19.52 -13.35
C TYR A 161 -22.48 -18.46 -13.60
N ALA A 162 -21.25 -18.87 -13.86
CA ALA A 162 -20.18 -17.93 -14.11
C ALA A 162 -19.22 -18.42 -15.19
N THR A 163 -18.52 -17.48 -15.80
CA THR A 163 -17.37 -17.78 -16.67
C THR A 163 -16.10 -17.11 -16.18
N ALA A 164 -14.99 -17.82 -16.31
CA ALA A 164 -13.65 -17.30 -16.00
C ALA A 164 -12.63 -17.87 -17.00
N PHE A 165 -11.59 -17.11 -17.34
CA PHE A 165 -10.56 -17.59 -18.27
C PHE A 165 -9.73 -18.71 -17.62
N HIS A 166 -9.70 -19.87 -18.26
CA HIS A 166 -8.68 -20.89 -18.03
C HIS A 166 -7.40 -20.54 -18.80
N TYR A 167 -7.58 -20.13 -20.06
CA TYR A 167 -6.49 -19.78 -20.96
C TYR A 167 -6.97 -18.76 -22.00
N ASN A 168 -6.13 -17.78 -22.33
CA ASN A 168 -6.38 -16.85 -23.42
C ASN A 168 -5.05 -16.54 -24.12
N GLN A 169 -4.87 -17.09 -25.32
CA GLN A 169 -3.60 -17.02 -26.05
C GLN A 169 -3.17 -15.58 -26.35
N LEU A 170 -4.11 -14.70 -26.68
CA LEU A 170 -3.81 -13.29 -26.96
C LEU A 170 -3.32 -12.56 -25.71
N PHE A 171 -4.00 -12.77 -24.57
CA PHE A 171 -3.59 -12.20 -23.28
C PHE A 171 -2.23 -12.75 -22.85
N GLU A 172 -2.02 -14.05 -22.97
CA GLU A 172 -0.75 -14.69 -22.60
C GLU A 172 0.42 -14.18 -23.44
N LEU A 173 0.22 -14.03 -24.76
CA LEU A 173 1.24 -13.45 -25.65
C LEU A 173 1.56 -12.01 -25.29
N ALA A 174 0.54 -11.17 -25.04
CA ALA A 174 0.75 -9.80 -24.62
C ALA A 174 1.43 -9.71 -23.25
N ARG A 175 1.09 -10.61 -22.32
CA ARG A 175 1.73 -10.74 -21.00
C ARG A 175 3.20 -11.10 -21.13
N GLN A 176 3.53 -12.11 -21.95
CA GLN A 176 4.91 -12.53 -22.23
C GLN A 176 5.74 -11.43 -22.88
N GLN A 177 5.18 -10.74 -23.88
CA GLN A 177 5.88 -9.63 -24.54
C GLN A 177 6.08 -8.45 -23.58
N SER A 178 5.06 -8.10 -22.80
CA SER A 178 5.16 -7.07 -21.76
C SER A 178 6.27 -7.39 -20.77
N GLN A 179 6.27 -8.61 -20.22
CA GLN A 179 7.31 -9.10 -19.31
C GLN A 179 8.71 -9.06 -19.96
N ARG A 180 8.85 -9.45 -21.23
CA ARG A 180 10.12 -9.42 -21.95
C ARG A 180 10.68 -8.00 -22.10
N HIS A 181 9.84 -7.02 -22.41
CA HIS A 181 10.28 -5.65 -22.70
C HIS A 181 10.41 -4.79 -21.42
N PHE A 182 9.49 -4.98 -20.48
CA PHE A 182 9.35 -4.12 -19.29
C PHE A 182 9.73 -4.81 -17.99
N GLY A 183 9.96 -6.12 -17.97
CA GLY A 183 10.37 -6.88 -16.77
C GLY A 183 9.20 -7.31 -15.88
N MET A 184 8.06 -6.63 -15.97
CA MET A 184 6.85 -6.93 -15.20
C MET A 184 5.64 -7.14 -16.13
N PRO A 185 4.80 -8.16 -15.88
CA PRO A 185 3.54 -8.32 -16.58
C PRO A 185 2.51 -7.26 -16.15
N SER A 186 1.49 -7.05 -16.98
CA SER A 186 0.37 -6.18 -16.63
C SER A 186 -0.49 -6.86 -15.57
N ARG A 187 -0.62 -6.23 -14.40
CA ARG A 187 -1.48 -6.74 -13.32
C ARG A 187 -2.92 -6.98 -13.77
N LEU A 188 -3.40 -6.24 -14.77
CA LEU A 188 -4.78 -6.42 -15.25
C LEU A 188 -4.89 -7.73 -16.02
N MET A 189 -3.86 -8.07 -16.79
CA MET A 189 -3.77 -9.38 -17.42
C MET A 189 -3.67 -10.48 -16.37
N ASP A 190 -2.86 -10.28 -15.33
CA ASP A 190 -2.74 -11.27 -14.25
C ASP A 190 -4.07 -11.46 -13.52
N ALA A 191 -4.81 -10.38 -13.23
CA ALA A 191 -6.15 -10.48 -12.65
C ALA A 191 -7.13 -11.15 -13.61
N ALA A 192 -7.14 -10.78 -14.89
CA ALA A 192 -7.99 -11.42 -15.90
C ALA A 192 -7.66 -12.90 -16.09
N LEU A 193 -6.47 -13.36 -15.69
CA LEU A 193 -6.06 -14.76 -15.70
C LEU A 193 -5.94 -15.35 -14.28
N SER A 194 -6.51 -14.70 -13.26
CA SER A 194 -6.33 -15.11 -11.85
C SER A 194 -7.12 -16.37 -11.46
N LEU A 195 -8.12 -16.75 -12.26
CA LEU A 195 -8.91 -17.98 -12.08
C LEU A 195 -8.63 -18.99 -13.19
N THR A 196 -7.37 -19.11 -13.64
CA THR A 196 -6.95 -20.20 -14.53
C THR A 196 -7.23 -21.56 -13.89
N ASP A 197 -7.12 -21.64 -12.56
CA ASP A 197 -7.66 -22.70 -11.70
C ASP A 197 -8.98 -22.21 -11.07
N PRO A 198 -10.12 -22.92 -11.24
CA PRO A 198 -11.40 -22.52 -10.65
C PRO A 198 -11.50 -22.86 -9.16
N SER A 199 -10.54 -23.59 -8.58
CA SER A 199 -10.55 -24.03 -7.18
C SER A 199 -10.77 -22.91 -6.14
N PRO A 200 -10.23 -21.69 -6.29
CA PRO A 200 -10.46 -20.62 -5.31
C PRO A 200 -11.94 -20.24 -5.19
N ILE A 201 -12.65 -20.14 -6.33
CA ILE A 201 -14.05 -19.74 -6.36
C ILE A 201 -15.00 -20.90 -6.05
N THR A 202 -14.70 -22.12 -6.53
CA THR A 202 -15.51 -23.30 -6.19
C THR A 202 -15.39 -23.65 -4.70
N ARG A 203 -14.21 -23.47 -4.10
CA ARG A 203 -14.03 -23.59 -2.64
C ARG A 203 -14.82 -22.55 -1.88
N ALA A 204 -14.82 -21.29 -2.33
CA ALA A 204 -15.62 -20.23 -1.72
C ALA A 204 -17.12 -20.57 -1.78
N PHE A 205 -17.62 -21.04 -2.92
CA PHE A 205 -19.00 -21.54 -3.05
C PHE A 205 -19.30 -22.71 -2.10
N ALA A 206 -18.41 -23.70 -2.02
CA ALA A 206 -18.59 -24.82 -1.09
C ALA A 206 -18.64 -24.38 0.38
N ILE A 207 -17.79 -23.43 0.78
CA ILE A 207 -17.76 -22.85 2.14
C ILE A 207 -19.08 -22.15 2.49
N GLU A 208 -19.73 -21.50 1.51
CA GLU A 208 -20.99 -20.79 1.68
C GLU A 208 -22.24 -21.67 1.46
N GLY A 209 -22.05 -22.97 1.25
CA GLY A 209 -23.16 -23.89 1.00
C GLY A 209 -23.84 -23.68 -0.35
N LEU A 210 -23.12 -23.10 -1.32
CA LEU A 210 -23.48 -23.05 -2.75
C LEU A 210 -23.04 -24.34 -3.47
N ASP A 211 -23.11 -25.48 -2.77
CA ASP A 211 -22.70 -26.78 -3.29
C ASP A 211 -23.68 -27.90 -2.86
N ARG A 212 -24.38 -28.48 -3.85
CA ARG A 212 -24.49 -29.94 -4.11
C ARG A 212 -25.54 -30.27 -5.19
N SER A 213 -25.07 -30.87 -6.30
CA SER A 213 -25.69 -32.08 -6.88
C SER A 213 -24.81 -32.67 -8.01
N ASP A 214 -24.18 -33.81 -7.73
CA ASP A 214 -23.72 -34.91 -8.61
C ASP A 214 -22.96 -34.65 -9.94
N GLY A 215 -22.48 -33.43 -10.23
CA GLY A 215 -21.75 -33.09 -11.46
C GLY A 215 -20.47 -32.26 -11.28
N GLU A 216 -19.72 -32.03 -12.36
CA GLU A 216 -18.51 -31.17 -12.35
C GLU A 216 -18.90 -29.69 -12.13
N CYS A 217 -18.47 -29.08 -11.01
CA CYS A 217 -18.75 -27.67 -10.68
C CYS A 217 -18.04 -26.65 -11.60
N ALA A 218 -17.13 -27.11 -12.45
CA ALA A 218 -16.46 -26.32 -13.46
C ALA A 218 -16.18 -27.18 -14.69
N ALA A 219 -16.62 -26.73 -15.87
CA ALA A 219 -16.39 -27.43 -17.13
C ALA A 219 -15.70 -26.52 -18.14
N LEU A 220 -14.67 -27.04 -18.83
CA LEU A 220 -13.90 -26.26 -19.79
C LEU A 220 -14.67 -26.09 -21.10
N ARG A 221 -14.60 -24.89 -21.68
CA ARG A 221 -15.30 -24.52 -22.92
C ARG A 221 -14.34 -23.78 -23.87
N PRO A 222 -13.75 -24.47 -24.86
CA PRO A 222 -12.81 -23.88 -25.79
C PRO A 222 -13.52 -23.11 -26.91
N LEU A 223 -12.88 -22.05 -27.40
CA LEU A 223 -13.29 -21.22 -28.53
C LEU A 223 -12.04 -20.75 -29.29
N ALA A 224 -12.19 -20.46 -30.58
CA ALA A 224 -11.18 -19.79 -31.39
C ALA A 224 -11.78 -18.56 -32.07
N PHE A 225 -10.98 -17.50 -32.22
CA PHE A 225 -11.39 -16.26 -32.87
C PHE A 225 -10.24 -15.62 -33.63
N SER A 226 -10.55 -14.84 -34.67
CA SER A 226 -9.54 -14.15 -35.49
C SER A 226 -9.57 -12.64 -35.27
N LEU A 227 -8.39 -12.01 -35.24
CA LEU A 227 -8.20 -10.57 -35.16
C LEU A 227 -7.24 -10.08 -36.24
N GLY A 228 -7.57 -8.97 -36.90
CA GLY A 228 -6.64 -8.32 -37.83
C GLY A 228 -5.50 -7.63 -37.10
N GLU A 229 -4.39 -7.35 -37.79
CA GLU A 229 -3.18 -6.75 -37.20
C GLU A 229 -3.45 -5.44 -36.46
N ALA A 230 -4.35 -4.60 -36.98
CA ALA A 230 -4.70 -3.33 -36.35
C ALA A 230 -5.38 -3.55 -34.98
N ASP A 231 -6.28 -4.53 -34.87
CA ASP A 231 -6.97 -4.87 -33.62
C ASP A 231 -6.00 -5.51 -32.61
N VAL A 232 -5.03 -6.31 -33.06
CA VAL A 232 -3.98 -6.88 -32.21
C VAL A 232 -3.05 -5.78 -31.69
N ARG A 233 -2.66 -4.83 -32.54
CA ARG A 233 -1.84 -3.68 -32.13
C ARG A 233 -2.55 -2.83 -31.09
N GLU A 234 -3.83 -2.58 -31.29
CA GLU A 234 -4.66 -1.83 -30.34
C GLU A 234 -4.84 -2.59 -29.02
N PHE A 235 -5.02 -3.92 -29.07
CA PHE A 235 -5.00 -4.76 -27.89
C PHE A 235 -3.68 -4.61 -27.12
N LEU A 236 -2.53 -4.70 -27.80
CA LEU A 236 -1.21 -4.52 -27.19
C LEU A 236 -1.03 -3.13 -26.60
N PHE A 237 -1.51 -2.08 -27.26
CA PHE A 237 -1.48 -0.73 -26.71
C PHE A 237 -2.29 -0.65 -25.40
N ASN A 238 -3.53 -1.16 -25.41
CA ASN A 238 -4.41 -1.16 -24.23
C ASN A 238 -3.87 -2.02 -23.09
N ALA A 239 -3.18 -3.10 -23.43
CA ALA A 239 -2.44 -3.96 -22.54
C ALA A 239 -1.26 -3.23 -21.86
N CYS A 240 -0.45 -2.54 -22.67
CA CYS A 240 0.79 -1.92 -22.24
C CYS A 240 0.57 -0.54 -21.60
N ILE A 241 -0.50 0.19 -21.93
CA ILE A 241 -0.80 1.50 -21.31
C ILE A 241 -1.15 1.39 -19.81
N LEU A 242 -1.30 0.17 -19.30
CA LEU A 242 -1.43 -0.12 -17.87
C LEU A 242 -0.07 -0.33 -17.20
N LEU A 243 0.99 -0.48 -17.99
CA LEU A 243 2.36 -0.60 -17.51
C LEU A 243 2.94 0.79 -17.29
N GLU A 244 3.43 1.01 -16.08
CA GLU A 244 4.02 2.28 -15.68
C GLU A 244 5.21 2.63 -16.58
N GLU A 245 6.03 1.64 -16.96
CA GLU A 245 7.20 1.79 -17.81
C GLU A 245 6.82 2.25 -19.22
N PHE A 246 5.73 1.71 -19.78
CA PHE A 246 5.24 2.09 -21.09
C PHE A 246 4.66 3.51 -21.06
N ASN A 247 3.94 3.87 -20.00
CA ASN A 247 3.45 5.23 -19.77
C ASN A 247 4.58 6.25 -19.61
N GLN A 248 5.73 5.85 -19.08
CA GLN A 248 6.91 6.72 -18.96
C GLN A 248 7.70 6.88 -20.27
N CYS A 249 7.38 6.11 -21.32
CA CYS A 249 8.02 6.22 -22.63
C CYS A 249 7.45 7.38 -23.46
N ASP A 250 8.30 7.98 -24.29
CA ASP A 250 7.84 8.87 -25.37
C ASP A 250 7.12 8.08 -26.48
N THR A 251 6.32 8.79 -27.29
CA THR A 251 5.55 8.17 -28.38
C THR A 251 6.41 7.33 -29.33
N PRO A 252 7.56 7.80 -29.83
CA PRO A 252 8.41 6.98 -30.71
C PRO A 252 8.91 5.68 -30.06
N SER A 253 9.19 5.69 -28.77
CA SER A 253 9.59 4.47 -28.06
C SER A 253 8.43 3.51 -27.88
N ARG A 254 7.22 4.01 -27.58
CA ARG A 254 6.00 3.19 -27.52
C ARG A 254 5.72 2.49 -28.84
N GLU A 255 5.78 3.21 -29.97
CA GLU A 255 5.58 2.62 -31.29
C GLU A 255 6.58 1.51 -31.59
N ARG A 256 7.88 1.72 -31.30
CA ARG A 256 8.91 0.69 -31.47
C ARG A 256 8.67 -0.55 -30.62
N TYR A 257 8.20 -0.39 -29.39
CA TYR A 257 7.83 -1.53 -28.56
C TYR A 257 6.66 -2.29 -29.17
N LEU A 258 5.59 -1.61 -29.57
CA LEU A 258 4.43 -2.24 -30.21
C LEU A 258 4.80 -2.96 -31.50
N ASP A 259 5.67 -2.39 -32.34
CA ASP A 259 6.16 -3.03 -33.56
C ASP A 259 6.89 -4.35 -33.26
N ALA A 260 7.82 -4.33 -32.29
CA ALA A 260 8.56 -5.51 -31.89
C ALA A 260 7.66 -6.60 -31.30
N MET A 261 6.66 -6.21 -30.50
CA MET A 261 5.68 -7.13 -29.93
C MET A 261 4.78 -7.74 -31.02
N MET A 262 4.34 -6.92 -31.98
CA MET A 262 3.53 -7.36 -33.13
C MET A 262 4.30 -8.39 -33.96
N GLU A 263 5.56 -8.13 -34.27
CA GLU A 263 6.41 -9.08 -35.01
C GLU A 263 6.55 -10.42 -34.27
N ALA A 264 6.81 -10.38 -32.95
CA ALA A 264 6.93 -11.57 -32.13
C ALA A 264 5.62 -12.38 -32.02
N ILE A 265 4.46 -11.72 -32.03
CA ILE A 265 3.15 -12.36 -32.03
C ILE A 265 2.84 -12.96 -33.40
N HIS A 266 3.13 -12.24 -34.49
CA HIS A 266 2.89 -12.73 -35.85
C HIS A 266 3.68 -14.01 -36.15
N VAL A 267 4.92 -14.12 -35.66
CA VAL A 267 5.72 -15.34 -35.79
C VAL A 267 5.08 -16.54 -35.08
N GLN A 268 4.42 -16.31 -33.94
CA GLN A 268 3.81 -17.38 -33.14
C GLN A 268 2.39 -17.76 -33.60
N VAL A 269 1.65 -16.81 -34.17
CA VAL A 269 0.26 -16.98 -34.63
C VAL A 269 0.09 -16.36 -36.03
N PRO A 270 0.68 -16.95 -37.08
CA PRO A 270 0.73 -16.35 -38.42
C PRO A 270 -0.64 -16.29 -39.11
N ASP A 271 -1.58 -17.16 -38.72
CA ASP A 271 -2.95 -17.20 -39.22
C ASP A 271 -3.89 -16.22 -38.48
N GLN A 272 -3.38 -15.51 -37.48
CA GLN A 272 -4.11 -14.58 -36.64
C GLN A 272 -5.34 -15.21 -35.95
N CYS A 273 -5.31 -16.52 -35.72
CA CYS A 273 -6.36 -17.28 -35.05
C CYS A 273 -5.95 -17.60 -33.61
N TYR A 274 -6.61 -16.98 -32.65
CA TYR A 274 -6.29 -17.08 -31.23
C TYR A 274 -7.24 -18.04 -30.52
N ARG A 275 -6.67 -18.87 -29.63
CA ARG A 275 -7.44 -19.77 -28.77
C ARG A 275 -7.80 -19.12 -27.43
N VAL A 276 -9.01 -19.40 -26.96
CA VAL A 276 -9.48 -19.06 -25.63
C VAL A 276 -10.23 -20.23 -25.03
N GLU A 277 -9.97 -20.49 -23.76
CA GLU A 277 -10.63 -21.54 -22.99
C GLU A 277 -11.13 -20.90 -21.71
N ALA A 278 -12.41 -21.09 -21.41
CA ALA A 278 -13.02 -20.57 -20.21
C ALA A 278 -13.67 -21.70 -19.42
N TRP A 279 -13.60 -21.60 -18.09
CA TRP A 279 -14.42 -22.38 -17.20
C TRP A 279 -15.85 -21.88 -17.26
N LEU A 280 -16.81 -22.79 -17.44
CA LEU A 280 -18.19 -22.60 -17.04
C LEU A 280 -18.34 -23.14 -15.63
N ILE A 281 -18.55 -22.26 -14.67
CA ILE A 281 -18.65 -22.58 -13.23
C ILE A 281 -20.12 -22.54 -12.85
N SER A 282 -20.57 -23.54 -12.12
CA SER A 282 -21.94 -23.61 -11.60
C SER A 282 -21.96 -23.88 -10.11
N GLY A 283 -22.85 -23.21 -9.38
CA GLY A 283 -23.13 -23.45 -7.96
C GLY A 283 -24.63 -23.57 -7.73
N ARG A 284 -25.02 -24.35 -6.72
CA ARG A 284 -26.44 -24.54 -6.37
C ARG A 284 -26.63 -24.52 -4.86
N MET A 285 -27.61 -23.75 -4.41
CA MET A 285 -28.04 -23.75 -3.01
C MET A 285 -28.86 -24.99 -2.66
N ASP A 286 -28.70 -25.46 -1.42
CA ASP A 286 -29.55 -26.51 -0.86
C ASP A 286 -31.05 -26.13 -0.94
N PRO A 287 -31.92 -26.95 -1.55
CA PRO A 287 -33.37 -26.71 -1.63
C PRO A 287 -34.07 -26.64 -0.28
N THR A 288 -33.50 -27.24 0.77
CA THR A 288 -34.07 -27.24 2.13
C THR A 288 -33.94 -25.89 2.83
N GLY A 289 -33.10 -24.98 2.32
CA GLY A 289 -32.84 -23.67 2.92
C GLY A 289 -32.10 -23.72 4.26
N VAL A 290 -31.80 -24.92 4.79
CA VAL A 290 -31.09 -25.10 6.05
C VAL A 290 -29.59 -24.95 5.77
N ALA A 291 -29.08 -23.72 5.89
CA ALA A 291 -27.66 -23.58 6.19
C ALA A 291 -27.41 -24.31 7.52
N LEU A 292 -26.38 -25.15 7.62
CA LEU A 292 -25.77 -25.37 8.92
C LEU A 292 -25.21 -24.00 9.32
N PRO A 293 -25.79 -23.28 10.29
CA PRO A 293 -25.17 -22.06 10.75
C PRO A 293 -23.92 -22.52 11.48
N THR A 294 -22.78 -22.42 10.81
CA THR A 294 -21.53 -22.39 11.54
C THR A 294 -21.59 -21.03 12.25
N VAL A 295 -22.11 -21.01 13.48
CA VAL A 295 -22.15 -19.80 14.29
C VAL A 295 -20.70 -19.39 14.46
N ILE A 296 -20.29 -18.34 13.75
CA ILE A 296 -18.95 -17.81 13.88
C ILE A 296 -18.89 -17.12 15.24
N PRO A 297 -18.00 -17.57 16.13
CA PRO A 297 -17.86 -16.92 17.41
C PRO A 297 -17.30 -15.50 17.20
N PRO A 298 -17.71 -14.52 18.00
CA PRO A 298 -17.03 -13.23 18.03
C PRO A 298 -15.58 -13.42 18.51
N ALA A 299 -14.71 -12.45 18.19
CA ALA A 299 -13.31 -12.49 18.61
C ALA A 299 -13.19 -12.63 20.14
N ASP A 300 -12.42 -13.62 20.59
CA ASP A 300 -12.23 -13.88 22.02
C ASP A 300 -10.95 -13.20 22.54
N PHE A 301 -11.13 -12.00 23.09
CA PHE A 301 -10.04 -11.22 23.69
C PHE A 301 -9.77 -11.54 25.17
N ARG A 302 -10.43 -12.54 25.78
CA ARG A 302 -10.20 -12.90 27.18
C ARG A 302 -8.73 -13.24 27.47
N PRO A 303 -8.02 -14.03 26.65
CA PRO A 303 -6.60 -14.33 26.90
C PRO A 303 -5.72 -13.07 26.94
N LEU A 304 -6.00 -12.08 26.08
CA LEU A 304 -5.29 -10.81 26.06
C LEU A 304 -5.58 -9.97 27.30
N LEU A 305 -6.84 -9.94 27.76
CA LEU A 305 -7.23 -9.26 29.00
C LEU A 305 -6.60 -9.89 30.25
N GLU A 306 -6.60 -11.22 30.33
CA GLU A 306 -5.95 -11.95 31.42
C GLU A 306 -4.45 -11.63 31.49
N PHE A 307 -3.76 -11.67 30.34
CA PHE A 307 -2.34 -11.32 30.26
C PHE A 307 -2.08 -9.86 30.65
N ARG A 308 -2.92 -8.91 30.20
CA ARG A 308 -2.81 -7.49 30.57
C ARG A 308 -2.94 -7.28 32.08
N ASN A 309 -3.90 -7.95 32.72
CA ASN A 309 -4.12 -7.85 34.16
C ASN A 309 -2.97 -8.47 34.97
N LEU A 310 -2.37 -9.54 34.47
CA LEU A 310 -1.17 -10.16 35.05
C LEU A 310 0.02 -9.22 35.09
N SER A 311 0.28 -8.49 34.00
CA SER A 311 1.35 -7.49 33.96
C SER A 311 1.15 -6.31 34.93
N ARG A 312 -0.07 -6.09 35.47
CA ARG A 312 -0.31 -5.12 36.55
C ARG A 312 0.08 -5.65 37.94
N LEU A 313 0.02 -6.97 38.13
CA LEU A 313 0.30 -7.61 39.41
C LEU A 313 1.79 -7.88 39.62
N THR A 314 2.61 -7.87 38.56
CA THR A 314 4.07 -8.01 38.66
C THR A 314 4.79 -6.71 39.03
N THR A 315 4.11 -5.56 39.00
CA THR A 315 4.63 -4.23 39.40
C THR A 315 4.22 -3.83 40.83
N SER A 316 3.58 -4.72 41.59
CA SER A 316 3.27 -4.54 43.02
C SER A 316 3.42 -5.90 43.73
N PRO A 317 3.79 -5.97 45.02
CA PRO A 317 3.90 -7.25 45.71
C PRO A 317 2.52 -7.94 45.74
N CYS A 318 2.40 -9.09 45.08
CA CYS A 318 1.14 -9.83 45.03
C CYS A 318 0.79 -10.35 46.45
N PRO A 319 -0.44 -10.15 46.95
CA PRO A 319 -0.90 -10.80 48.17
C PRO A 319 -0.88 -12.31 47.96
N VAL A 320 -0.26 -13.04 48.89
CA VAL A 320 -0.23 -14.50 48.89
C VAL A 320 -1.68 -15.01 49.08
N GLY A 321 -2.26 -15.67 48.07
CA GLY A 321 -3.48 -16.45 48.26
C GLY A 321 -4.56 -16.43 47.17
N SER A 322 -4.43 -15.70 46.05
CA SER A 322 -5.47 -15.71 45.01
C SER A 322 -4.89 -15.74 43.59
N GLN A 323 -4.53 -16.92 43.08
CA GLN A 323 -4.38 -17.11 41.64
C GLN A 323 -5.46 -18.06 41.15
N ALA A 324 -6.38 -17.53 40.33
CA ALA A 324 -7.32 -18.34 39.57
C ALA A 324 -6.55 -19.20 38.55
N PRO A 325 -6.96 -20.45 38.27
CA PRO A 325 -6.21 -21.38 37.43
C PRO A 325 -5.95 -20.89 35.98
N SER A 326 -6.78 -20.01 35.40
CA SER A 326 -6.54 -19.42 34.07
C SER A 326 -5.35 -18.45 34.06
N CYS A 327 -5.15 -17.73 35.16
CA CYS A 327 -4.05 -16.78 35.37
C CYS A 327 -2.68 -17.48 35.31
N ALA A 328 -2.56 -18.67 35.92
CA ALA A 328 -1.35 -19.46 35.90
C ALA A 328 -0.98 -19.99 34.49
N GLN A 329 -1.99 -20.32 33.68
CA GLN A 329 -1.79 -20.83 32.32
C GLN A 329 -1.28 -19.74 31.36
N ALA A 330 -1.84 -18.53 31.43
CA ALA A 330 -1.39 -17.41 30.60
C ALA A 330 0.07 -17.01 30.90
N VAL A 331 0.47 -17.04 32.18
CA VAL A 331 1.86 -16.79 32.61
C VAL A 331 2.80 -17.89 32.12
N ALA A 332 2.39 -19.15 32.24
CA ALA A 332 3.20 -20.28 31.74
C ALA A 332 3.42 -20.18 30.22
N ALA A 333 2.37 -19.91 29.44
CA ALA A 333 2.47 -19.77 27.99
C ALA A 333 3.42 -18.63 27.57
N PHE A 334 3.40 -17.50 28.29
CA PHE A 334 4.34 -16.40 28.06
C PHE A 334 5.78 -16.82 28.38
N HIS A 335 6.01 -17.48 29.52
CA HIS A 335 7.35 -17.95 29.90
C HIS A 335 7.90 -18.97 28.92
N ASP A 336 7.08 -19.92 28.47
CA ASP A 336 7.48 -20.93 27.49
C ASP A 336 7.83 -20.27 26.15
N ALA A 337 7.00 -19.34 25.67
CA ALA A 337 7.28 -18.58 24.46
C ALA A 337 8.56 -17.75 24.58
N ARG A 338 8.82 -17.16 25.75
CA ARG A 338 10.04 -16.40 26.03
C ARG A 338 11.28 -17.28 26.04
N VAL A 339 11.21 -18.44 26.69
CA VAL A 339 12.31 -19.42 26.71
C VAL A 339 12.64 -19.88 25.29
N GLN A 340 11.62 -20.19 24.49
CA GLN A 340 11.80 -20.57 23.10
C GLN A 340 12.41 -19.42 22.28
N PHE A 341 11.91 -18.20 22.44
CA PHE A 341 12.47 -17.02 21.78
C PHE A 341 13.97 -16.82 22.08
N LEU A 342 14.37 -16.95 23.34
CA LEU A 342 15.79 -16.81 23.73
C LEU A 342 16.65 -17.96 23.20
N ALA A 343 16.07 -19.16 23.06
CA ALA A 343 16.76 -20.29 22.43
C ALA A 343 16.95 -20.07 20.92
N ASP A 344 15.95 -19.54 20.22
CA ASP A 344 16.00 -19.24 18.79
C ASP A 344 16.85 -17.99 18.47
N HIS A 345 16.95 -17.06 19.42
CA HIS A 345 17.69 -15.80 19.29
C HIS A 345 18.69 -15.61 20.44
N PRO A 346 19.74 -16.45 20.57
CA PRO A 346 20.68 -16.41 21.70
C PRO A 346 21.50 -15.12 21.76
N ALA A 347 21.55 -14.34 20.67
CA ALA A 347 22.20 -13.04 20.63
C ALA A 347 21.32 -11.88 21.16
N TYR A 348 20.06 -12.14 21.54
CA TYR A 348 19.17 -11.14 22.10
C TYR A 348 19.56 -10.80 23.55
N PRO A 349 19.95 -9.54 23.87
CA PRO A 349 20.48 -9.20 25.18
C PRO A 349 19.35 -8.89 26.18
N GLU A 350 18.57 -9.91 26.56
CA GLU A 350 17.35 -9.76 27.37
C GLU A 350 17.55 -8.89 28.62
N HIS A 351 18.54 -9.21 29.46
CA HIS A 351 18.78 -8.47 30.68
C HIS A 351 19.03 -6.98 30.42
N GLN A 352 19.79 -6.64 29.38
CA GLN A 352 20.07 -5.24 29.01
C GLN A 352 18.80 -4.54 28.52
N VAL A 353 17.98 -5.21 27.69
CA VAL A 353 16.73 -4.66 27.17
C VAL A 353 15.74 -4.40 28.31
N GLU A 354 15.56 -5.35 29.22
CA GLU A 354 14.65 -5.20 30.36
C GLU A 354 15.13 -4.10 31.33
N THR A 355 16.44 -4.01 31.57
CA THR A 355 17.03 -2.94 32.39
C THR A 355 16.74 -1.59 31.76
N MET A 356 16.98 -1.43 30.46
CA MET A 356 16.74 -0.18 29.75
C MET A 356 15.24 0.15 29.68
N ARG A 357 14.35 -0.84 29.47
CA ARG A 357 12.89 -0.64 29.54
C ARG A 357 12.46 -0.09 30.89
N GLN A 358 13.01 -0.62 31.99
CA GLN A 358 12.70 -0.17 33.35
C GLN A 358 13.24 1.22 33.69
N HIS A 359 14.38 1.65 33.14
CA HIS A 359 15.00 2.92 33.52
C HIS A 359 14.67 4.07 32.56
N GLU A 360 14.53 3.79 31.27
CA GLU A 360 14.39 4.82 30.22
C GLU A 360 12.99 4.90 29.62
N TYR A 361 12.17 3.86 29.80
CA TYR A 361 10.87 3.70 29.14
C TYR A 361 9.79 3.13 30.09
N ALA A 362 9.95 3.26 31.42
CA ALA A 362 9.05 2.69 32.42
C ALA A 362 7.59 3.09 32.20
N ARG A 363 7.37 4.32 31.71
CA ARG A 363 6.06 4.87 31.37
C ARG A 363 5.23 3.99 30.43
N LEU A 364 5.86 3.19 29.56
CA LEU A 364 5.15 2.26 28.70
C LEU A 364 4.49 1.13 29.52
N ASP A 365 5.17 0.61 30.52
CA ASP A 365 4.61 -0.42 31.39
C ASP A 365 3.63 0.17 32.41
N GLU A 366 3.94 1.32 33.00
CA GLU A 366 3.04 2.03 33.93
C GLU A 366 1.70 2.37 33.27
N GLN A 367 1.74 2.83 32.02
CA GLN A 367 0.54 3.18 31.25
C GLN A 367 -0.06 1.98 30.50
N GLN A 368 0.57 0.80 30.59
CA GLN A 368 0.14 -0.44 29.92
C GLN A 368 -0.01 -0.25 28.40
N VAL A 369 0.99 0.38 27.79
CA VAL A 369 1.08 0.65 26.35
C VAL A 369 2.13 -0.25 25.71
N THR A 370 1.72 -0.98 24.68
CA THR A 370 2.62 -1.65 23.74
C THR A 370 2.76 -0.77 22.50
N TYR A 371 3.90 -0.10 22.38
CA TYR A 371 4.16 0.87 21.31
C TYR A 371 4.91 0.23 20.14
N LEU A 372 4.26 0.16 18.98
CA LEU A 372 4.77 -0.51 17.77
C LEU A 372 4.84 0.43 16.55
N ASP A 373 4.98 1.75 16.74
CA ASP A 373 5.13 2.74 15.65
C ASP A 373 6.51 3.42 15.61
N HIS A 374 7.58 2.71 15.99
CA HIS A 374 8.94 3.25 16.06
C HIS A 374 9.50 3.81 14.73
N VAL A 375 9.04 3.34 13.57
CA VAL A 375 9.40 3.94 12.26
C VAL A 375 8.68 5.27 12.00
N GLY A 376 7.47 5.44 12.54
CA GLY A 376 6.72 6.70 12.50
C GLY A 376 7.43 7.78 13.33
N GLY A 377 7.89 7.39 14.51
CA GLY A 377 8.74 8.13 15.42
C GLY A 377 9.02 7.27 16.65
N THR A 378 10.23 7.33 17.22
CA THR A 378 10.50 6.59 18.44
C THR A 378 10.19 7.43 19.67
N LEU A 379 10.11 6.79 20.83
CA LEU A 379 9.95 7.44 22.11
C LEU A 379 11.31 7.88 22.65
N PRO A 380 11.41 9.06 23.29
CA PRO A 380 12.66 9.50 23.89
C PRO A 380 12.95 8.76 25.21
N PRO A 381 14.22 8.46 25.52
CA PRO A 381 14.59 7.95 26.83
C PRO A 381 14.37 9.04 27.91
N ASP A 382 13.92 8.65 29.11
CA ASP A 382 13.63 9.59 30.20
C ASP A 382 14.87 10.40 30.60
N SER A 383 16.04 9.78 30.63
CA SER A 383 17.30 10.46 30.95
C SER A 383 17.64 11.61 29.99
N LEU A 384 17.35 11.46 28.69
CA LEU A 384 17.59 12.51 27.69
C LEU A 384 16.71 13.74 27.96
N LEU A 385 15.44 13.52 28.30
CA LEU A 385 14.48 14.59 28.61
C LEU A 385 14.88 15.34 29.88
N GLU A 386 15.23 14.61 30.94
CA GLU A 386 15.64 15.19 32.21
C GLU A 386 16.90 16.03 32.06
N GLN A 387 17.91 15.50 31.37
CA GLN A 387 19.19 16.19 31.15
C GLN A 387 19.00 17.43 30.29
N ASP A 388 18.14 17.39 29.27
CA ASP A 388 17.84 18.57 28.46
C ASP A 388 17.09 19.66 29.24
N CYS A 389 16.07 19.27 30.01
CA CYS A 389 15.38 20.18 30.91
C CYS A 389 16.34 20.85 31.90
N GLN A 390 17.27 20.07 32.48
CA GLN A 390 18.31 20.62 33.35
C GLN A 390 19.28 21.55 32.61
N ALA A 391 19.69 21.20 31.40
CA ALA A 391 20.58 22.02 30.58
C ALA A 391 19.94 23.38 30.25
N LEU A 392 18.67 23.40 29.87
CA LEU A 392 17.91 24.62 29.58
C LEU A 392 17.71 25.50 30.83
N LYS A 393 17.59 24.90 32.02
CA LYS A 393 17.50 25.66 33.28
C LYS A 393 18.83 26.27 33.72
N LYS A 394 19.95 25.62 33.42
CA LYS A 394 21.29 26.00 33.91
C LYS A 394 22.12 26.81 32.91
N THR A 395 21.82 26.70 31.61
CA THR A 395 22.62 27.30 30.55
C THR A 395 21.85 28.44 29.89
N ILE A 396 22.50 29.60 29.79
CA ILE A 396 21.94 30.74 29.03
C ILE A 396 22.22 30.48 27.55
N LEU A 397 21.21 29.98 26.83
CA LEU A 397 21.24 29.82 25.38
C LEU A 397 20.63 31.07 24.71
N GLY A 398 21.44 31.79 23.94
CA GLY A 398 20.97 32.91 23.11
C GLY A 398 20.98 32.58 21.62
N ASN A 399 20.43 33.48 20.81
CA ASN A 399 20.51 33.37 19.35
C ASN A 399 21.99 33.27 18.92
N PRO A 400 22.39 32.25 18.13
CA PRO A 400 23.77 32.10 17.68
C PRO A 400 24.31 33.33 16.93
N HIS A 401 23.44 34.04 16.20
CA HIS A 401 23.83 35.28 15.49
C HIS A 401 24.13 36.46 16.41
N SER A 402 23.73 36.39 17.69
CA SER A 402 24.05 37.39 18.71
C SER A 402 25.40 37.17 19.40
N GLY A 403 26.19 36.16 18.98
CA GLY A 403 27.50 35.85 19.56
C GLY A 403 27.44 35.00 20.84
N SER A 404 26.35 34.25 21.06
CA SER A 404 26.21 33.33 22.19
C SER A 404 27.26 32.20 22.13
N LYS A 405 28.31 32.28 22.96
CA LYS A 405 29.36 31.25 23.03
C LYS A 405 28.81 29.88 23.43
N ALA A 406 27.86 29.83 24.36
CA ALA A 406 27.24 28.59 24.81
C ALA A 406 26.43 27.92 23.69
N SER A 407 25.65 28.68 22.93
CA SER A 407 24.86 28.15 21.82
C SER A 407 25.76 27.70 20.66
N HIS A 408 26.86 28.40 20.40
CA HIS A 408 27.84 27.99 19.39
C HIS A 408 28.56 26.70 19.79
N ALA A 409 28.96 26.55 21.06
CA ALA A 409 29.55 25.31 21.56
C ALA A 409 28.57 24.12 21.46
N ALA A 410 27.29 24.33 21.79
CA ALA A 410 26.25 23.33 21.64
C ALA A 410 26.02 22.93 20.17
N TYR A 411 25.99 23.91 19.26
CA TYR A 411 25.91 23.68 17.82
C TYR A 411 27.08 22.83 17.32
N GLN A 412 28.32 23.20 17.68
CA GLN A 412 29.52 22.48 17.25
C GLN A 412 29.50 21.04 17.75
N LYS A 413 29.17 20.84 19.03
CA LYS A 413 29.06 19.50 19.61
C LYS A 413 28.00 18.65 18.92
N ALA A 414 26.83 19.21 18.59
CA ALA A 414 25.83 18.50 17.81
C ALA A 414 26.33 18.12 16.41
N CYS A 415 27.07 19.02 15.74
CA CYS A 415 27.68 18.72 14.45
C CYS A 415 28.73 17.61 14.54
N ASP A 416 29.60 17.64 15.56
CA ASP A 416 30.64 16.63 15.77
C ASP A 416 30.03 15.23 15.95
N GLU A 417 28.94 15.12 16.72
CA GLU A 417 28.21 13.85 16.89
C GLU A 417 27.55 13.37 15.59
N ILE A 418 26.98 14.28 14.78
CA ILE A 418 26.40 13.94 13.47
C ILE A 418 27.50 13.44 12.53
N TYR A 419 28.64 14.15 12.44
CA TYR A 419 29.78 13.75 11.61
C TYR A 419 30.33 12.38 12.02
N ALA A 420 30.50 12.15 13.32
CA ALA A 420 30.92 10.85 13.85
C ALA A 420 29.92 9.74 13.50
N PHE A 421 28.62 10.00 13.70
CA PHE A 421 27.55 9.05 13.40
C PHE A 421 27.51 8.67 11.91
N PHE A 422 27.65 9.63 10.99
CA PHE A 422 27.64 9.34 9.55
C PHE A 422 29.02 8.93 9.00
N GLY A 423 30.10 9.03 9.78
CA GLY A 423 31.45 8.70 9.27
C GLY A 423 31.91 9.66 8.19
N CYS A 424 31.75 10.96 8.42
CA CYS A 424 32.20 12.01 7.51
C CYS A 424 32.83 13.17 8.29
N THR A 425 33.37 14.15 7.57
CA THR A 425 33.98 15.35 8.16
C THR A 425 33.35 16.62 7.59
N SER A 426 33.57 17.74 8.28
CA SER A 426 33.19 19.06 7.79
C SER A 426 33.97 19.49 6.53
N GLU A 427 35.05 18.81 6.15
CA GLU A 427 35.75 19.07 4.88
C GLU A 427 35.03 18.42 3.68
N GLU A 428 34.40 17.27 3.88
CA GLU A 428 33.71 16.54 2.81
C GLU A 428 32.22 16.90 2.71
N TYR A 429 31.58 17.13 3.85
CA TYR A 429 30.15 17.36 3.98
C TYR A 429 29.85 18.61 4.80
N GLU A 430 28.68 19.19 4.54
CA GLU A 430 28.11 20.30 5.27
C GLU A 430 26.79 19.86 5.90
N ILE A 431 26.60 20.19 7.18
CA ILE A 431 25.34 19.98 7.89
C ILE A 431 24.48 21.23 7.77
N ILE A 432 23.25 21.07 7.29
CA ILE A 432 22.22 22.12 7.26
C ILE A 432 21.08 21.65 8.16
N PHE A 433 20.83 22.35 9.27
CA PHE A 433 19.75 21.99 10.17
C PHE A 433 18.39 22.37 9.57
N THR A 434 17.43 21.46 9.69
CA THR A 434 16.06 21.65 9.21
C THR A 434 15.07 21.15 10.25
N ALA A 435 13.77 21.41 10.06
CA ALA A 435 12.77 20.95 11.02
C ALA A 435 12.60 19.40 11.04
N ASN A 436 12.92 18.73 9.92
CA ASN A 436 12.83 17.28 9.72
C ASN A 436 13.36 16.90 8.32
N ALA A 437 13.47 15.59 8.05
CA ALA A 437 13.84 15.06 6.74
C ALA A 437 12.96 15.60 5.59
N SER A 438 11.65 15.80 5.79
CA SER A 438 10.77 16.38 4.75
C SER A 438 11.18 17.81 4.38
N SER A 439 11.60 18.60 5.35
CA SER A 439 12.08 19.98 5.13
C SER A 439 13.44 19.97 4.42
N ALA A 440 14.32 19.03 4.77
CA ALA A 440 15.57 18.79 4.04
C ALA A 440 15.35 18.36 2.59
N ILE A 441 14.40 17.46 2.34
CA ILE A 441 14.00 17.03 0.99
C ILE A 441 13.47 18.22 0.19
N ARG A 442 12.55 19.00 0.79
CA ARG A 442 12.00 20.21 0.17
C ARG A 442 13.09 21.21 -0.19
N LEU A 443 14.05 21.44 0.70
CA LEU A 443 15.18 22.33 0.45
C LEU A 443 15.95 21.89 -0.79
N VAL A 444 16.26 20.60 -0.93
CA VAL A 444 16.89 20.07 -2.15
C VAL A 444 15.98 20.27 -3.36
N ALA A 445 14.69 19.96 -3.26
CA ALA A 445 13.74 20.11 -4.37
C ALA A 445 13.67 21.55 -4.91
N GLU A 446 13.57 22.53 -4.03
CA GLU A 446 13.53 23.95 -4.39
C GLU A 446 14.86 24.42 -4.99
N SER A 447 15.99 23.98 -4.40
CA SER A 447 17.33 24.47 -4.70
C SER A 447 18.02 23.78 -5.87
N PHE A 448 17.62 22.55 -6.21
CA PHE A 448 18.27 21.74 -7.24
C PHE A 448 18.02 22.37 -8.63
N PRO A 449 19.06 22.49 -9.48
CA PRO A 449 18.98 23.24 -10.73
C PRO A 449 18.37 22.40 -11.87
N PHE A 450 17.19 21.81 -11.66
CA PHE A 450 16.47 21.14 -12.75
C PHE A 450 16.29 22.09 -13.94
N GLN A 451 16.32 21.51 -15.14
CA GLN A 451 16.14 22.22 -16.40
C GLN A 451 15.54 21.27 -17.45
N GLN A 452 15.21 21.81 -18.62
CA GLN A 452 14.83 20.97 -19.76
C GLN A 452 15.95 19.95 -20.07
N GLY A 453 15.57 18.68 -20.24
CA GLY A 453 16.49 17.56 -20.43
C GLY A 453 16.98 16.91 -19.13
N SER A 454 16.81 17.54 -17.96
CA SER A 454 17.00 16.87 -16.67
C SER A 454 16.02 15.71 -16.50
N GLN A 455 16.43 14.72 -15.68
CA GLN A 455 15.60 13.60 -15.28
C GLN A 455 15.66 13.48 -13.75
N LEU A 456 14.50 13.33 -13.13
CA LEU A 456 14.33 12.94 -11.74
C LEU A 456 13.92 11.47 -11.72
N LEU A 457 14.77 10.59 -11.19
CA LEU A 457 14.47 9.19 -10.98
C LEU A 457 14.03 9.00 -9.53
N LEU A 458 12.87 8.37 -9.33
CA LEU A 458 12.30 8.05 -8.03
C LEU A 458 12.05 6.56 -7.93
N THR A 459 12.30 5.94 -6.78
CA THR A 459 11.74 4.62 -6.52
C THR A 459 10.27 4.72 -6.12
N LYS A 460 9.49 3.71 -6.44
CA LYS A 460 8.05 3.65 -6.15
C LYS A 460 7.75 3.54 -4.65
N ASP A 461 8.65 2.96 -3.86
CA ASP A 461 8.51 2.85 -2.40
C ASP A 461 9.02 4.07 -1.62
N ASN A 462 9.19 5.20 -2.28
CA ASN A 462 9.57 6.44 -1.61
C ASN A 462 8.47 6.94 -0.67
N HIS A 463 8.88 7.66 0.38
CA HIS A 463 7.93 8.40 1.21
C HIS A 463 7.34 9.59 0.40
N THR A 464 6.11 10.00 0.69
CA THR A 464 5.40 11.11 0.00
C THR A 464 6.24 12.39 -0.08
N SER A 465 7.04 12.68 0.96
CA SER A 465 7.98 13.81 0.97
C SER A 465 8.98 13.77 -0.19
N VAL A 466 9.48 12.58 -0.57
CA VAL A 466 10.38 12.40 -1.71
C VAL A 466 9.61 12.48 -3.04
N HIS A 467 8.37 12.01 -3.10
CA HIS A 467 7.53 12.24 -4.28
C HIS A 467 7.27 13.74 -4.54
N GLY A 468 7.32 14.59 -3.51
CA GLY A 468 7.22 16.04 -3.64
C GLY A 468 8.27 16.68 -4.56
N LEU A 469 9.43 16.03 -4.79
CA LEU A 469 10.43 16.52 -5.76
C LEU A 469 9.85 16.68 -7.18
N ARG A 470 8.82 15.90 -7.53
CA ARG A 470 8.19 15.92 -8.86
C ARG A 470 7.66 17.28 -9.26
N GLU A 471 7.07 18.00 -8.32
CA GLU A 471 6.48 19.31 -8.56
C GLU A 471 7.56 20.32 -9.01
N TYR A 472 8.68 20.34 -8.30
CA TYR A 472 9.81 21.22 -8.59
C TYR A 472 10.58 20.80 -9.85
N ALA A 473 10.71 19.50 -10.09
CA ALA A 473 11.34 18.97 -11.30
C ALA A 473 10.50 19.31 -12.55
N THR A 474 9.20 19.03 -12.50
CA THR A 474 8.28 19.23 -13.64
C THR A 474 8.10 20.72 -13.95
N SER A 475 7.96 21.58 -12.94
CA SER A 475 7.86 23.04 -13.14
C SER A 475 9.08 23.67 -13.79
N LYS A 476 10.25 23.03 -13.68
CA LYS A 476 11.51 23.41 -14.34
C LYS A 476 11.75 22.66 -15.67
N GLY A 477 10.78 21.88 -16.16
CA GLY A 477 10.86 21.16 -17.43
C GLY A 477 11.65 19.84 -17.39
N ALA A 478 11.96 19.30 -16.21
CA ALA A 478 12.58 18.00 -16.07
C ALA A 478 11.56 16.87 -16.22
N MET A 479 12.02 15.73 -16.74
CA MET A 479 11.21 14.51 -16.84
C MET A 479 11.28 13.71 -15.53
N VAL A 480 10.14 13.29 -15.01
CA VAL A 480 10.07 12.40 -13.85
C VAL A 480 9.93 10.95 -14.31
N LYS A 481 10.71 10.05 -13.74
CA LYS A 481 10.58 8.61 -13.93
C LYS A 481 10.55 7.87 -12.61
N TYR A 482 9.75 6.81 -12.58
CA TYR A 482 9.61 5.89 -11.47
C TYR A 482 10.28 4.56 -11.78
N ILE A 483 11.07 4.09 -10.82
CA ILE A 483 11.62 2.74 -10.79
C ILE A 483 10.62 1.87 -10.02
N PRO A 484 10.07 0.82 -10.66
CA PRO A 484 9.04 0.00 -10.06
C PRO A 484 9.61 -0.95 -9.01
N LEU A 485 8.69 -1.61 -8.30
CA LEU A 485 8.98 -2.72 -7.39
C LEU A 485 8.46 -4.02 -8.01
N ASP A 486 9.11 -5.14 -7.72
CA ASP A 486 8.59 -6.46 -8.05
C ASP A 486 7.48 -6.92 -7.08
N ASP A 487 7.09 -8.19 -7.17
CA ASP A 487 6.05 -8.78 -6.31
C ASP A 487 6.49 -9.01 -4.86
N ASP A 488 7.81 -9.11 -4.63
CA ASP A 488 8.43 -9.16 -3.30
C ASP A 488 8.67 -7.75 -2.72
N LEU A 489 8.24 -6.72 -3.45
CA LEU A 489 8.40 -5.30 -3.12
C LEU A 489 9.87 -4.83 -3.09
N LEU A 490 10.75 -5.53 -3.82
CA LEU A 490 12.14 -5.15 -4.03
C LEU A 490 12.28 -4.27 -5.28
N LEU A 491 13.33 -3.45 -5.35
CA LEU A 491 13.62 -2.68 -6.55
C LEU A 491 13.98 -3.60 -7.71
N HIS A 492 13.46 -3.29 -8.89
CA HIS A 492 13.87 -3.98 -10.09
C HIS A 492 15.23 -3.44 -10.58
N ASP A 493 16.32 -4.10 -10.17
CA ASP A 493 17.71 -3.72 -10.51
C ASP A 493 17.93 -3.48 -12.01
N GLY A 494 17.47 -4.39 -12.87
CA GLY A 494 17.62 -4.25 -14.32
C GLY A 494 16.86 -3.06 -14.93
N LEU A 495 15.83 -2.52 -14.26
CA LEU A 495 15.14 -1.31 -14.69
C LEU A 495 15.84 -0.06 -14.14
N MET A 496 16.35 -0.11 -12.92
CA MET A 496 17.22 0.94 -12.36
C MET A 496 18.44 1.15 -13.26
N GLU A 497 19.16 0.10 -13.64
CA GLU A 497 20.34 0.19 -14.51
C GLU A 497 20.00 0.79 -15.87
N ARG A 498 18.91 0.33 -16.50
CA ARG A 498 18.45 0.87 -17.78
C ARG A 498 18.06 2.35 -17.68
N ALA A 499 17.44 2.77 -16.58
CA ALA A 499 17.08 4.17 -16.35
C ALA A 499 18.35 5.05 -16.22
N LEU A 500 19.34 4.59 -15.46
CA LEU A 500 20.60 5.28 -15.27
C LEU A 500 21.43 5.37 -16.56
N GLN A 501 21.51 4.30 -17.35
CA GLN A 501 22.23 4.27 -18.63
C GLN A 501 21.63 5.21 -19.69
N ARG A 502 20.36 5.60 -19.54
CA ARG A 502 19.63 6.48 -20.46
C ARG A 502 19.65 7.96 -20.03
N LEU A 503 20.41 8.30 -18.99
CA LEU A 503 20.61 9.69 -18.59
C LEU A 503 21.42 10.44 -19.66
N GLN A 504 21.01 11.68 -19.94
CA GLN A 504 21.68 12.50 -20.94
C GLN A 504 22.93 13.15 -20.32
N ARG A 505 23.99 13.32 -21.09
CA ARG A 505 25.17 14.03 -20.59
C ARG A 505 24.90 15.53 -20.54
N GLY A 506 25.42 16.19 -19.51
CA GLY A 506 25.43 17.65 -19.39
C GLY A 506 24.20 18.29 -18.73
N ALA A 507 23.15 17.51 -18.41
CA ALA A 507 22.03 17.98 -17.60
C ALA A 507 22.18 17.51 -16.13
N PRO A 508 21.73 18.29 -15.15
CA PRO A 508 21.70 17.86 -13.75
C PRO A 508 20.55 16.88 -13.54
N HIS A 509 20.90 15.60 -13.41
CA HIS A 509 19.98 14.51 -13.08
C HIS A 509 19.99 14.23 -11.58
N LEU A 510 18.86 13.80 -11.01
CA LEU A 510 18.75 13.42 -9.60
C LEU A 510 18.10 12.04 -9.48
N LEU A 511 18.75 11.13 -8.78
CA LEU A 511 18.15 9.91 -8.24
C LEU A 511 17.78 10.16 -6.78
N ALA A 512 16.52 9.93 -6.42
CA ALA A 512 16.08 9.97 -5.03
C ALA A 512 15.41 8.65 -4.63
N PHE A 513 15.96 8.00 -3.60
CA PHE A 513 15.47 6.72 -3.12
C PHE A 513 15.68 6.59 -1.61
N PRO A 514 14.87 5.78 -0.91
CA PRO A 514 15.08 5.55 0.50
C PRO A 514 16.22 4.54 0.70
N ALA A 515 17.02 4.70 1.74
CA ALA A 515 17.92 3.62 2.16
C ALA A 515 17.13 2.44 2.75
N GLN A 516 16.05 2.74 3.47
CA GLN A 516 15.10 1.75 3.97
C GLN A 516 13.66 2.20 3.70
N SER A 517 12.83 1.34 3.14
CA SER A 517 11.40 1.60 2.99
C SER A 517 10.74 1.80 4.35
N ASN A 518 9.99 2.89 4.52
CA ASN A 518 9.23 3.12 5.75
C ASN A 518 7.94 2.26 5.84
N ALA A 519 7.50 1.66 4.73
CA ALA A 519 6.33 0.80 4.70
C ALA A 519 6.72 -0.65 5.01
N THR A 520 7.56 -1.24 4.16
CA THR A 520 7.91 -2.67 4.18
C THR A 520 9.15 -2.98 5.02
N GLY A 521 9.94 -1.96 5.36
CA GLY A 521 11.25 -2.14 5.98
C GLY A 521 12.35 -2.57 5.02
N VAL A 522 12.07 -2.80 3.73
CA VAL A 522 13.07 -3.21 2.72
C VAL A 522 14.30 -2.33 2.80
N ARG A 523 15.49 -2.96 2.85
CA ARG A 523 16.78 -2.28 2.80
C ARG A 523 17.32 -2.32 1.37
N HIS A 524 17.46 -1.15 0.76
CA HIS A 524 17.93 -1.05 -0.62
C HIS A 524 19.45 -1.13 -0.69
N ASP A 525 19.97 -1.64 -1.80
CA ASP A 525 21.42 -1.68 -2.04
C ASP A 525 21.97 -0.25 -2.20
N LEU A 526 22.80 0.17 -1.24
CA LEU A 526 23.44 1.47 -1.25
C LEU A 526 24.50 1.61 -2.36
N ALA A 527 24.88 0.52 -3.04
CA ALA A 527 25.72 0.58 -4.24
C ALA A 527 25.08 1.40 -5.37
N TRP A 528 23.75 1.56 -5.38
CA TRP A 528 23.05 2.45 -6.32
C TRP A 528 23.55 3.89 -6.26
N ILE A 529 24.05 4.35 -5.10
CA ILE A 529 24.64 5.68 -4.96
C ILE A 529 25.81 5.85 -5.93
N GLY A 530 26.78 4.93 -5.86
CA GLY A 530 27.97 4.97 -6.72
C GLY A 530 27.65 4.72 -8.18
N LYS A 531 26.76 3.75 -8.47
CA LYS A 531 26.32 3.44 -9.84
C LYS A 531 25.64 4.65 -10.50
N ALA A 532 24.79 5.38 -9.77
CA ALA A 532 24.12 6.56 -10.30
C ALA A 532 25.08 7.74 -10.52
N GLN A 533 25.99 7.97 -9.58
CA GLN A 533 27.04 9.00 -9.71
C GLN A 533 27.98 8.73 -10.91
N GLN A 534 28.32 7.47 -11.18
CA GLN A 534 29.09 7.08 -12.37
C GLN A 534 28.37 7.38 -13.69
N GLN A 535 27.04 7.39 -13.70
CA GLN A 535 26.23 7.79 -14.85
C GLN A 535 25.92 9.29 -14.88
N GLY A 536 26.50 10.08 -13.96
CA GLY A 536 26.35 11.53 -13.91
C GLY A 536 25.10 12.04 -13.18
N ALA A 537 24.41 11.17 -12.44
CA ALA A 537 23.30 11.58 -11.59
C ALA A 537 23.79 11.97 -10.18
N TRP A 538 23.18 13.00 -9.61
CA TRP A 538 23.29 13.30 -8.18
C TRP A 538 22.35 12.38 -7.40
N VAL A 539 22.67 12.11 -6.14
CA VAL A 539 21.90 11.16 -5.32
C VAL A 539 21.40 11.80 -4.02
N LEU A 540 20.08 11.82 -3.86
CA LEU A 540 19.40 12.06 -2.58
C LEU A 540 19.04 10.71 -1.95
N CYS A 541 19.70 10.39 -0.85
CA CYS A 541 19.43 9.21 -0.05
C CYS A 541 18.52 9.57 1.14
N ASP A 542 17.26 9.11 1.12
CA ASP A 542 16.36 9.24 2.26
C ASP A 542 16.72 8.20 3.33
N ALA A 543 17.45 8.64 4.35
CA ALA A 543 17.93 7.79 5.42
C ALA A 543 16.98 7.77 6.62
N ALA A 544 15.83 8.46 6.57
CA ALA A 544 14.99 8.70 7.75
C ALA A 544 14.45 7.42 8.42
N ALA A 545 14.22 6.35 7.66
CA ALA A 545 13.84 5.03 8.19
C ALA A 545 15.03 4.07 8.36
N TRP A 546 16.20 4.40 7.83
CA TRP A 546 17.44 3.61 7.92
C TRP A 546 18.20 3.88 9.21
N VAL A 547 18.50 5.16 9.48
CA VAL A 547 19.36 5.59 10.60
C VAL A 547 18.88 5.23 12.01
N PRO A 548 17.60 4.92 12.27
CA PRO A 548 17.20 4.37 13.56
C PRO A 548 17.71 2.95 13.84
N GLN A 549 18.10 2.18 12.81
CA GLN A 549 18.47 0.76 12.94
C GLN A 549 19.71 0.36 12.12
N SER A 550 20.39 1.31 11.47
CA SER A 550 21.62 1.03 10.75
C SER A 550 22.38 2.33 10.50
N ARG A 551 23.70 2.29 10.64
CA ARG A 551 24.54 3.44 10.30
C ARG A 551 24.65 3.57 8.78
N LEU A 552 24.51 4.79 8.27
CA LEU A 552 24.86 5.12 6.89
C LEU A 552 26.30 5.64 6.90
N ASP A 553 27.27 4.76 6.60
CA ASP A 553 28.69 5.12 6.65
C ASP A 553 29.14 5.82 5.35
N CYS A 554 29.37 7.13 5.47
CA CYS A 554 29.80 8.00 4.40
C CYS A 554 31.26 7.75 3.95
N THR A 555 32.05 6.97 4.69
CA THR A 555 33.36 6.52 4.21
C THR A 555 33.22 5.46 3.11
N ILE A 556 32.13 4.68 3.14
CA ILE A 556 31.84 3.58 2.22
C ILE A 556 30.99 4.07 1.05
N HIS A 557 29.80 4.59 1.33
CA HIS A 557 28.87 5.10 0.33
C HIS A 557 28.78 6.62 0.49
N ARG A 558 28.99 7.38 -0.59
CA ARG A 558 29.08 8.85 -0.53
C ARG A 558 27.91 9.55 -1.24
N PRO A 559 26.66 9.50 -0.70
CA PRO A 559 25.54 10.25 -1.26
C PRO A 559 25.85 11.73 -1.38
N ASP A 560 25.22 12.39 -2.35
CA ASP A 560 25.35 13.84 -2.51
C ASP A 560 24.50 14.59 -1.48
N PHE A 561 23.34 14.02 -1.15
CA PHE A 561 22.42 14.52 -0.13
C PHE A 561 21.94 13.36 0.74
N VAL A 562 22.07 13.49 2.06
CA VAL A 562 21.47 12.57 3.04
C VAL A 562 20.50 13.36 3.89
N VAL A 563 19.29 12.82 4.09
CA VAL A 563 18.27 13.44 4.93
C VAL A 563 17.92 12.58 6.13
N ALA A 564 17.74 13.22 7.29
CA ALA A 564 17.40 12.52 8.53
C ALA A 564 16.51 13.38 9.45
N SER A 565 15.75 12.69 10.31
CA SER A 565 14.96 13.30 11.39
C SER A 565 15.40 12.70 12.73
N PHE A 566 15.83 13.53 13.68
CA PHE A 566 16.43 13.04 14.92
C PHE A 566 15.43 12.35 15.84
N TYR A 567 14.17 12.80 15.86
CA TYR A 567 13.10 12.15 16.62
C TYR A 567 12.82 10.70 16.17
N LYS A 568 13.25 10.30 14.97
CA LYS A 568 13.16 8.89 14.53
C LYS A 568 14.29 8.03 15.09
N ILE A 569 15.44 8.62 15.39
CA ILE A 569 16.62 7.91 15.90
C ILE A 569 16.48 7.70 17.42
N PHE A 570 16.20 8.77 18.16
CA PHE A 570 16.20 8.77 19.63
C PHE A 570 15.02 9.53 20.25
N GLY A 571 13.97 9.84 19.48
CA GLY A 571 12.65 10.24 19.99
C GLY A 571 12.46 11.71 20.34
N TYR A 572 13.54 12.46 20.55
CA TYR A 572 13.52 13.88 20.90
C TYR A 572 14.83 14.54 20.47
N PRO A 573 14.86 15.77 19.94
CA PRO A 573 13.73 16.69 19.81
C PRO A 573 12.93 16.49 18.53
N THR A 574 11.62 16.72 18.62
CA THR A 574 10.79 16.98 17.44
C THR A 574 11.09 18.38 16.91
N GLY A 575 10.83 18.61 15.61
CA GLY A 575 11.19 19.87 14.96
C GLY A 575 12.71 20.05 14.75
N ALA A 576 13.47 18.95 14.74
CA ALA A 576 14.88 18.93 14.38
C ALA A 576 15.23 17.74 13.48
N GLY A 577 15.92 18.04 12.39
CA GLY A 577 16.54 17.11 11.46
C GLY A 577 17.70 17.79 10.74
N CYS A 578 18.24 17.13 9.72
CA CYS A 578 19.31 17.73 8.92
C CYS A 578 19.28 17.26 7.47
N LEU A 579 19.84 18.11 6.62
CA LEU A 579 20.40 17.76 5.33
C LEU A 579 21.93 17.70 5.51
N LEU A 580 22.52 16.54 5.27
CA LEU A 580 23.97 16.42 5.10
C LEU A 580 24.25 16.49 3.59
N ALA A 581 24.85 17.59 3.15
CA ALA A 581 25.13 17.85 1.74
C ALA A 581 26.63 17.75 1.47
N ARG A 582 27.01 16.93 0.51
CA ARG A 582 28.41 16.83 0.09
C ARG A 582 28.84 18.19 -0.47
N ARG A 583 30.03 18.70 -0.10
CA ARG A 583 30.45 20.05 -0.51
C ARG A 583 30.45 20.25 -2.03
N ALA A 584 30.83 19.22 -2.79
CA ALA A 584 30.78 19.24 -4.25
C ALA A 584 29.35 19.40 -4.81
N ALA A 585 28.36 18.81 -4.14
CA ALA A 585 26.94 18.94 -4.51
C ALA A 585 26.35 20.27 -4.02
N LEU A 586 26.73 20.71 -2.82
CA LEU A 586 26.24 21.95 -2.20
C LEU A 586 26.48 23.18 -3.09
N GLY A 587 27.61 23.20 -3.80
CA GLY A 587 27.96 24.29 -4.71
C GLY A 587 26.96 24.49 -5.86
N MET A 588 26.24 23.45 -6.25
CA MET A 588 25.25 23.51 -7.33
C MET A 588 23.86 23.98 -6.87
N LEU A 589 23.57 23.82 -5.57
CA LEU A 589 22.30 24.24 -4.99
C LEU A 589 22.22 25.77 -4.93
N LYS A 590 21.06 26.32 -5.31
CA LYS A 590 20.78 27.75 -5.22
C LYS A 590 19.84 28.01 -4.04
N PRO A 591 20.12 28.98 -3.14
CA PRO A 591 19.19 29.34 -2.08
C PRO A 591 17.80 29.64 -2.65
N PRO A 592 16.74 28.99 -2.16
CA PRO A 592 15.40 29.11 -2.75
C PRO A 592 14.74 30.44 -2.39
N SER A 593 15.17 31.04 -1.29
CA SER A 593 14.79 32.37 -0.84
C SER A 593 15.93 32.95 0.01
N PHE A 594 15.79 34.21 0.41
CA PHE A 594 16.70 34.84 1.38
C PHE A 594 15.88 35.41 2.54
N ALA A 595 16.22 35.03 3.77
CA ALA A 595 15.64 35.60 4.99
C ALA A 595 16.49 35.26 6.22
N GLY A 596 16.50 36.18 7.18
CA GLY A 596 17.08 35.97 8.51
C GLY A 596 18.55 35.51 8.48
N GLY A 597 18.83 34.41 9.17
CA GLY A 597 20.18 33.91 9.46
C GLY A 597 21.07 33.60 8.26
N GLY A 598 20.49 33.22 7.11
CA GLY A 598 21.25 32.88 5.90
C GLY A 598 21.82 34.07 5.11
N VAL A 599 21.43 35.30 5.46
CA VAL A 599 21.88 36.53 4.80
C VAL A 599 22.92 37.25 5.66
N CYS A 600 24.05 37.60 5.05
CA CYS A 600 25.07 38.43 5.68
C CYS A 600 24.79 39.92 5.46
N TYR A 601 24.37 40.28 4.25
CA TYR A 601 24.11 41.67 3.88
C TYR A 601 23.03 41.76 2.80
N TYR A 602 22.13 42.74 2.93
CA TYR A 602 21.17 43.13 1.91
C TYR A 602 21.21 44.65 1.78
N SER A 603 21.42 45.14 0.56
CA SER A 603 21.29 46.55 0.24
C SER A 603 19.81 46.93 0.31
N GLY A 604 19.42 47.62 1.38
CA GLY A 604 18.02 47.96 1.65
C GLY A 604 17.34 48.79 0.54
N PRO A 605 16.01 49.04 0.65
CA PRO A 605 15.19 49.65 -0.40
C PRO A 605 15.63 51.02 -0.92
N TRP A 606 16.55 51.69 -0.23
CA TRP A 606 17.07 53.02 -0.54
C TRP A 606 18.52 53.02 -1.06
N SER A 607 19.10 51.83 -1.23
CA SER A 607 20.43 51.69 -1.83
C SER A 607 20.34 51.77 -3.35
N PRO A 608 21.24 52.49 -4.03
CA PRO A 608 21.30 52.51 -5.50
C PRO A 608 21.82 51.18 -6.09
N THR A 609 22.23 50.22 -5.26
CA THR A 609 22.69 48.89 -5.67
C THR A 609 21.74 47.82 -5.15
N ASP A 610 21.49 46.78 -5.93
CA ASP A 610 20.75 45.57 -5.51
C ASP A 610 21.73 44.42 -5.18
N ARG A 611 22.46 44.58 -4.07
CA ARG A 611 23.45 43.63 -3.56
C ARG A 611 22.88 42.78 -2.43
N LEU A 612 22.94 41.47 -2.63
CA LEU A 612 22.62 40.46 -1.62
C LEU A 612 23.85 39.56 -1.41
N LEU A 613 24.33 39.46 -0.17
CA LEU A 613 25.42 38.58 0.23
C LEU A 613 24.87 37.52 1.19
N TYR A 614 24.98 36.26 0.80
CA TYR A 614 24.67 35.12 1.64
C TYR A 614 25.84 34.81 2.58
N ARG A 615 25.55 34.08 3.66
CA ARG A 615 26.61 33.42 4.45
C ARG A 615 27.29 32.32 3.65
N ASP A 616 28.45 31.90 4.12
CA ASP A 616 29.21 30.84 3.46
C ASP A 616 28.58 29.45 3.65
N ALA A 617 28.96 28.53 2.76
CA ALA A 617 28.66 27.10 2.84
C ALA A 617 27.17 26.77 3.08
N GLY A 618 26.83 26.00 4.12
CA GLY A 618 25.48 25.52 4.40
C GLY A 618 24.58 26.57 5.02
N GLN A 619 25.15 27.53 5.74
CA GLN A 619 24.40 28.55 6.48
C GLN A 619 23.52 29.42 5.57
N ARG A 620 23.86 29.57 4.29
CA ARG A 620 23.00 30.26 3.30
C ARG A 620 21.64 29.62 3.09
N PHE A 621 21.47 28.35 3.49
CA PHE A 621 20.23 27.60 3.38
C PHE A 621 19.46 27.53 4.71
N GLU A 622 20.03 28.02 5.81
CA GLU A 622 19.35 28.09 7.11
C GLU A 622 18.52 29.38 7.19
N VAL A 623 17.25 29.27 6.79
CA VAL A 623 16.33 30.41 6.79
C VAL A 623 15.80 30.68 8.19
N GLY A 624 16.00 31.91 8.68
CA GLY A 624 15.53 32.34 10.00
C GLY A 624 16.46 32.00 11.16
N THR A 625 15.93 31.98 12.39
CA THR A 625 16.68 31.62 13.60
C THR A 625 16.71 30.09 13.73
N PRO A 626 17.87 29.45 13.89
CA PRO A 626 17.94 28.00 14.09
C PRO A 626 17.33 27.60 15.44
N ASN A 627 16.86 26.36 15.56
CA ASN A 627 16.36 25.79 16.82
C ASN A 627 17.52 25.51 17.79
N TYR A 628 18.19 26.55 18.26
CA TYR A 628 19.42 26.44 19.03
C TYR A 628 19.24 25.79 20.41
N ALA A 629 18.01 25.75 20.92
CA ALA A 629 17.66 25.03 22.14
C ALA A 629 17.75 23.50 21.97
N ALA A 630 17.61 23.00 20.73
CA ALA A 630 17.66 21.57 20.43
C ALA A 630 19.08 20.99 20.35
N PHE A 631 20.12 21.80 20.09
CA PHE A 631 21.48 21.29 19.86
C PHE A 631 22.03 20.45 21.02
N PRO A 632 21.87 20.85 22.31
CA PRO A 632 22.29 20.01 23.43
C PRO A 632 21.61 18.64 23.45
N ALA A 633 20.31 18.58 23.16
CA ALA A 633 19.55 17.34 23.11
C ALA A 633 19.98 16.44 21.94
N ILE A 634 20.27 17.03 20.78
CA ILE A 634 20.74 16.27 19.60
C ILE A 634 22.06 15.57 19.92
N ALA A 635 23.04 16.28 20.47
CA ALA A 635 24.32 15.71 20.85
C ALA A 635 24.16 14.55 21.84
N ARG A 636 23.41 14.77 22.93
CA ARG A 636 23.14 13.73 23.94
C ARG A 636 22.37 12.54 23.38
N GLY A 637 21.47 12.75 22.42
CA GLY A 637 20.77 11.68 21.74
C GLY A 637 21.72 10.73 21.03
N PHE A 638 22.70 11.25 20.29
CA PHE A 638 23.75 10.44 19.67
C PHE A 638 24.66 9.76 20.69
N GLU A 639 25.06 10.46 21.75
CA GLU A 639 25.85 9.89 22.84
C GLU A 639 25.11 8.73 23.54
N PHE A 640 23.80 8.86 23.76
CA PHE A 640 22.94 7.80 24.31
C PHE A 640 22.91 6.57 23.40
N ILE A 641 22.71 6.76 22.09
CA ILE A 641 22.78 5.68 21.10
C ILE A 641 24.15 5.00 21.12
N ALA A 642 25.24 5.78 21.15
CA ALA A 642 26.59 5.24 21.20
C ALA A 642 26.83 4.43 22.49
N ALA A 643 26.37 4.93 23.65
CA ALA A 643 26.51 4.24 24.93
C ALA A 643 25.78 2.90 24.99
N MET A 644 24.69 2.74 24.24
CA MET A 644 23.97 1.46 24.09
C MET A 644 24.65 0.46 23.14
N GLY A 645 25.80 0.80 22.57
CA GLY A 645 26.50 -0.03 21.59
C GLY A 645 26.14 0.28 20.14
N GLY A 646 25.57 1.47 19.88
CA GLY A 646 25.23 1.95 18.54
C GLY A 646 23.90 1.44 18.00
N VAL A 647 23.53 1.92 16.81
CA VAL A 647 22.28 1.53 16.14
C VAL A 647 22.29 0.08 15.67
N GLU A 648 23.47 -0.53 15.49
CA GLU A 648 23.63 -1.94 15.12
C GLU A 648 23.21 -2.88 16.25
N ALA A 649 23.53 -2.55 17.51
CA ALA A 649 23.07 -3.30 18.67
C ALA A 649 21.54 -3.24 18.78
N LEU A 650 20.96 -2.05 18.56
CA LEU A 650 19.52 -1.83 18.47
C LEU A 650 18.89 -2.62 17.31
N ALA A 651 19.54 -2.65 16.15
CA ALA A 651 19.07 -3.39 14.98
C ALA A 651 18.91 -4.88 15.29
N LYS A 652 19.93 -5.49 15.94
CA LYS A 652 19.94 -6.91 16.27
C LYS A 652 18.76 -7.28 17.17
N ARG A 653 18.53 -6.52 18.25
CA ARG A 653 17.39 -6.78 19.16
C ARG A 653 16.04 -6.60 18.47
N SER A 654 15.84 -5.51 17.72
CA SER A 654 14.56 -5.22 17.08
C SER A 654 14.28 -6.20 15.95
N SER A 655 15.31 -6.62 15.20
CA SER A 655 15.17 -7.62 14.14
C SER A 655 14.85 -9.01 14.71
N ALA A 656 15.38 -9.38 15.87
CA ALA A 656 14.99 -10.63 16.54
C ALA A 656 13.50 -10.62 16.93
N LEU A 657 13.00 -9.53 17.52
CA LEU A 657 11.58 -9.36 17.82
C LEU A 657 10.72 -9.44 16.56
N ALA A 658 11.11 -8.72 15.50
CA ALA A 658 10.39 -8.74 14.23
C ALA A 658 10.38 -10.14 13.58
N ALA A 659 11.50 -10.86 13.58
CA ALA A 659 11.60 -12.20 13.00
C ALA A 659 10.74 -13.22 13.77
N TRP A 660 10.73 -13.14 15.11
CA TRP A 660 9.87 -13.99 15.93
C TRP A 660 8.38 -13.68 15.70
N THR A 661 8.01 -12.39 15.66
CA THR A 661 6.64 -11.97 15.37
C THR A 661 6.20 -12.42 13.97
N ASP A 662 7.05 -12.24 12.95
CA ASP A 662 6.79 -12.69 11.58
C ASP A 662 6.52 -14.20 11.54
N THR A 663 7.41 -15.00 12.13
CA THR A 663 7.26 -16.46 12.22
C THR A 663 5.97 -16.86 12.93
N ARG A 664 5.67 -16.21 14.06
CA ARG A 664 4.48 -16.53 14.86
C ARG A 664 3.20 -16.19 14.11
N LEU A 665 3.10 -15.00 13.53
CA LEU A 665 1.93 -14.56 12.78
C LEU A 665 1.70 -15.40 11.52
N SER A 666 2.77 -15.69 10.78
CA SER A 666 2.73 -16.53 9.57
C SER A 666 2.27 -17.97 9.85
N SER A 667 2.35 -18.44 11.10
CA SER A 667 1.89 -19.77 11.53
C SER A 667 0.39 -19.84 11.87
N LEU A 668 -0.28 -18.70 12.05
CA LEU A 668 -1.68 -18.66 12.48
C LEU A 668 -2.63 -18.97 11.32
N ARG A 669 -3.54 -19.93 11.53
CA ARG A 669 -4.51 -20.40 10.53
C ARG A 669 -5.90 -20.50 11.15
N HIS A 670 -6.92 -20.08 10.40
CA HIS A 670 -8.32 -20.31 10.75
C HIS A 670 -8.63 -21.81 10.69
N ARG A 671 -9.17 -22.34 11.78
CA ARG A 671 -9.64 -23.73 11.90
C ARG A 671 -11.01 -23.90 11.27
N ILE A 672 -11.82 -22.84 11.30
CA ILE A 672 -13.13 -22.78 10.66
C ILE A 672 -12.95 -22.43 9.18
N LYS A 673 -13.58 -23.19 8.28
CA LYS A 673 -13.70 -22.89 6.84
C LYS A 673 -12.37 -22.82 6.05
N GLY A 674 -11.57 -23.89 6.11
CA GLY A 674 -10.60 -24.20 5.02
C GLY A 674 -9.12 -23.87 5.28
N ASP A 675 -8.67 -23.88 6.54
CA ASP A 675 -7.25 -23.75 6.93
C ASP A 675 -6.56 -22.49 6.33
N LEU A 676 -7.29 -21.37 6.31
CA LEU A 676 -6.83 -20.12 5.71
C LEU A 676 -5.86 -19.38 6.64
N PRO A 677 -4.82 -18.69 6.12
CA PRO A 677 -3.94 -17.85 6.93
C PRO A 677 -4.68 -16.67 7.56
N LEU A 678 -4.41 -16.42 8.84
CA LEU A 678 -4.97 -15.26 9.54
C LEU A 678 -4.44 -13.93 9.01
N CYS A 679 -3.20 -13.89 8.54
CA CYS A 679 -2.61 -12.65 8.04
C CYS A 679 -1.63 -12.92 6.90
N ARG A 680 -1.42 -11.89 6.09
CA ARG A 680 -0.37 -11.83 5.08
C ARG A 680 0.59 -10.72 5.45
N ILE A 681 1.85 -11.09 5.66
CA ILE A 681 2.95 -10.14 5.81
C ILE A 681 3.51 -9.85 4.42
N TYR A 682 3.70 -8.57 4.11
CA TYR A 682 4.17 -8.09 2.82
C TYR A 682 5.65 -7.74 2.84
N GLY A 683 6.29 -7.84 1.66
CA GLY A 683 7.71 -7.55 1.47
C GLY A 683 8.60 -8.77 1.68
N PRO A 684 9.93 -8.59 1.57
CA PRO A 684 10.86 -9.70 1.53
C PRO A 684 11.04 -10.37 2.90
N PRO A 685 11.78 -11.50 2.96
CA PRO A 685 12.15 -12.14 4.21
C PRO A 685 12.90 -11.21 5.18
N PRO A 686 12.89 -11.48 6.50
CA PRO A 686 13.52 -10.64 7.52
C PRO A 686 15.00 -10.28 7.27
N ALA A 687 15.75 -11.10 6.52
CA ALA A 687 17.16 -10.83 6.20
C ALA A 687 17.37 -9.58 5.32
N LEU A 688 16.36 -9.17 4.53
CA LEU A 688 16.43 -8.07 3.59
C LEU A 688 15.67 -6.81 4.05
N LYS A 689 15.14 -6.81 5.27
CA LYS A 689 14.36 -5.69 5.82
C LYS A 689 14.77 -5.34 7.26
N GLY A 690 14.48 -4.12 7.67
CA GLY A 690 14.56 -3.69 9.07
C GLY A 690 13.44 -4.30 9.92
N ALA A 691 13.34 -3.89 11.19
CA ALA A 691 12.36 -4.43 12.12
C ALA A 691 10.95 -3.82 11.96
N THR A 692 10.46 -3.79 10.71
CA THR A 692 9.15 -3.28 10.30
C THR A 692 8.39 -4.38 9.61
N LEU A 693 7.13 -4.59 10.00
CA LEU A 693 6.22 -5.55 9.37
C LEU A 693 4.99 -4.81 8.87
N MET A 694 4.76 -4.90 7.56
CA MET A 694 3.52 -4.46 6.91
C MET A 694 2.66 -5.68 6.67
N LEU A 695 1.39 -5.66 7.09
CA LEU A 695 0.51 -6.81 7.01
C LEU A 695 -0.97 -6.44 6.91
N ASN A 696 -1.77 -7.37 6.37
CA ASN A 696 -3.23 -7.37 6.51
C ASN A 696 -3.68 -8.65 7.21
N PHE A 697 -4.75 -8.52 8.00
CA PHE A 697 -5.46 -9.64 8.60
C PHE A 697 -6.59 -10.07 7.67
N PHE A 698 -6.90 -11.35 7.70
CA PHE A 698 -7.98 -11.97 6.96
C PHE A 698 -8.91 -12.65 7.97
N ASP A 699 -10.19 -12.70 7.65
CA ASP A 699 -11.18 -13.38 8.46
C ASP A 699 -11.26 -14.87 8.14
N CYS A 700 -12.13 -15.61 8.84
CA CYS A 700 -12.27 -17.06 8.62
C CYS A 700 -12.81 -17.46 7.24
N TYR A 701 -13.13 -16.48 6.39
CA TYR A 701 -13.53 -16.68 5.01
C TYR A 701 -12.43 -16.29 4.02
N GLY A 702 -11.33 -15.69 4.49
CA GLY A 702 -10.28 -15.16 3.63
C GLY A 702 -10.56 -13.74 3.15
N SER A 703 -11.53 -13.05 3.76
CA SER A 703 -11.83 -11.63 3.51
C SER A 703 -10.85 -10.74 4.25
N ILE A 704 -10.33 -9.67 3.61
CA ILE A 704 -9.46 -8.71 4.29
C ILE A 704 -10.24 -8.06 5.43
N MET A 705 -9.72 -8.14 6.65
CA MET A 705 -10.22 -7.36 7.77
C MET A 705 -9.76 -5.90 7.60
N PRO A 706 -10.68 -4.91 7.60
CA PRO A 706 -10.29 -3.52 7.40
C PRO A 706 -9.26 -3.06 8.43
N HIS A 707 -8.13 -2.52 7.96
CA HIS A 707 -7.01 -2.15 8.83
C HIS A 707 -7.39 -1.12 9.90
N ALA A 708 -8.41 -0.28 9.63
CA ALA A 708 -8.91 0.73 10.57
C ALA A 708 -9.63 0.06 11.75
N ARG A 709 -10.43 -0.99 11.49
CA ARG A 709 -11.09 -1.80 12.53
C ARG A 709 -10.05 -2.54 13.37
N ILE A 710 -9.03 -3.13 12.75
CA ILE A 710 -7.90 -3.76 13.46
C ILE A 710 -7.20 -2.78 14.39
N LYS A 711 -6.91 -1.57 13.91
CA LYS A 711 -6.28 -0.51 14.74
C LYS A 711 -7.16 -0.17 15.94
N ARG A 712 -8.45 0.15 15.73
CA ARG A 712 -9.39 0.47 16.83
C ARG A 712 -9.45 -0.68 17.84
N ALA A 713 -9.53 -1.92 17.37
CA ALA A 713 -9.53 -3.10 18.23
C ALA A 713 -8.25 -3.22 19.06
N ALA A 714 -7.07 -3.03 18.46
CA ALA A 714 -5.78 -3.07 19.15
C ALA A 714 -5.65 -1.96 20.21
N GLU A 715 -6.12 -0.74 19.91
CA GLU A 715 -6.07 0.42 20.80
C GLU A 715 -6.85 0.21 22.10
N ARG A 716 -7.99 -0.53 22.06
CA ARG A 716 -8.75 -0.91 23.28
C ARG A 716 -7.90 -1.68 24.30
N PHE A 717 -6.87 -2.38 23.83
CA PHE A 717 -5.95 -3.16 24.66
C PHE A 717 -4.60 -2.47 24.91
N GLY A 718 -4.45 -1.19 24.54
CA GLY A 718 -3.22 -0.43 24.73
C GLY A 718 -2.14 -0.74 23.71
N ILE A 719 -2.48 -1.36 22.57
CA ILE A 719 -1.52 -1.63 21.50
C ILE A 719 -1.58 -0.48 20.48
N THR A 720 -0.51 0.29 20.40
CA THR A 720 -0.36 1.40 19.45
C THR A 720 0.36 0.91 18.19
N LEU A 721 -0.32 0.97 17.05
CA LEU A 721 0.20 0.61 15.74
C LEU A 721 -0.25 1.64 14.69
N ARG A 722 0.24 1.51 13.46
CA ARG A 722 -0.13 2.39 12.35
C ARG A 722 -0.94 1.66 11.30
N ASN A 723 -1.85 2.37 10.63
CA ASN A 723 -2.64 1.85 9.51
C ASN A 723 -2.66 2.83 8.32
N GLY A 724 -3.18 2.37 7.18
CA GLY A 724 -3.33 3.15 5.95
C GLY A 724 -2.15 2.99 5.00
N CYS A 725 -1.79 4.06 4.29
CA CYS A 725 -0.73 4.02 3.27
C CYS A 725 0.67 4.39 3.78
N PHE A 726 0.82 4.74 5.06
CA PHE A 726 2.10 5.12 5.69
C PHE A 726 2.86 6.26 5.00
N CYS A 727 2.16 7.12 4.23
CA CYS A 727 2.80 8.09 3.33
C CYS A 727 3.77 7.42 2.34
N ASN A 728 3.46 6.21 1.90
CA ASN A 728 4.23 5.41 0.95
C ASN A 728 3.23 4.63 0.08
N LEU A 729 2.49 5.41 -0.70
CA LEU A 729 1.39 4.88 -1.50
C LEU A 729 1.92 3.87 -2.51
N GLY A 730 3.07 4.09 -3.13
CA GLY A 730 3.57 3.18 -4.17
C GLY A 730 3.87 1.76 -3.67
N ALA A 731 4.47 1.58 -2.49
CA ALA A 731 4.68 0.24 -1.92
C ALA A 731 3.37 -0.42 -1.49
N VAL A 732 2.46 0.35 -0.89
CA VAL A 732 1.16 -0.14 -0.44
C VAL A 732 0.26 -0.52 -1.62
N GLN A 733 0.26 0.28 -2.68
CA GLN A 733 -0.40 -0.01 -3.95
C GLN A 733 0.14 -1.29 -4.56
N GLN A 734 1.46 -1.43 -4.61
CA GLN A 734 2.08 -2.65 -5.09
C GLN A 734 1.65 -3.87 -4.25
N ALA A 735 1.63 -3.75 -2.92
CA ALA A 735 1.34 -4.87 -2.04
C ALA A 735 -0.15 -5.26 -1.96
N THR A 736 -1.05 -4.27 -1.97
CA THR A 736 -2.44 -4.45 -1.54
C THR A 736 -3.46 -4.35 -2.67
N TYR A 737 -3.11 -3.74 -3.81
CA TYR A 737 -4.10 -3.59 -4.89
C TYR A 737 -4.19 -4.87 -5.69
N ALA A 738 -5.29 -5.60 -5.50
CA ALA A 738 -5.82 -6.48 -6.54
C ALA A 738 -6.42 -5.62 -7.65
N THR A 739 -6.28 -6.04 -8.89
CA THR A 739 -6.30 -5.14 -10.04
C THR A 739 -7.65 -4.46 -10.35
N ALA A 740 -8.73 -4.88 -9.70
CA ALA A 740 -10.03 -4.19 -9.77
C ALA A 740 -10.09 -2.89 -8.94
N GLY A 741 -9.18 -2.70 -7.98
CA GLY A 741 -9.11 -1.52 -7.11
C GLY A 741 -8.21 -0.39 -7.64
N ALA A 742 -7.49 -0.59 -8.74
CA ALA A 742 -6.71 0.48 -9.36
C ALA A 742 -7.62 1.63 -9.84
N GLU A 743 -8.83 1.31 -10.30
CA GLU A 743 -9.85 2.30 -10.67
C GLU A 743 -10.33 3.15 -9.48
N HIS A 744 -10.23 2.61 -8.26
CA HIS A 744 -10.58 3.29 -7.02
C HIS A 744 -9.48 4.23 -6.50
N CYS A 745 -8.29 4.21 -7.07
CA CYS A 745 -7.18 5.10 -6.68
C CYS A 745 -6.66 5.96 -7.83
N GLU A 746 -6.97 5.62 -9.08
CA GLU A 746 -6.89 6.53 -10.25
C GLU A 746 -8.10 7.48 -10.33
N LEU A 747 -8.48 8.04 -9.18
CA LEU A 747 -9.70 8.81 -8.90
C LEU A 747 -9.82 10.15 -9.65
N ASP A 748 -8.73 10.60 -10.27
CA ASP A 748 -8.69 11.85 -11.01
C ASP A 748 -9.48 11.76 -12.32
N LYS A 749 -9.69 10.55 -12.87
CA LYS A 749 -10.47 10.36 -14.12
C LYS A 749 -11.98 10.33 -13.92
N THR A 750 -12.47 10.18 -12.69
CA THR A 750 -13.91 10.06 -12.39
C THR A 750 -14.44 11.19 -11.52
N GLY A 751 -13.58 12.07 -10.99
CA GLY A 751 -13.98 13.17 -10.09
C GLY A 751 -14.63 12.71 -8.78
N LYS A 752 -14.49 11.41 -8.42
CA LYS A 752 -15.28 10.77 -7.35
C LYS A 752 -14.73 10.98 -5.94
N ILE A 753 -13.47 11.41 -5.79
CA ILE A 753 -12.87 11.71 -4.48
C ILE A 753 -12.25 13.10 -4.55
N LEU A 754 -12.99 14.07 -4.00
CA LEU A 754 -12.64 15.49 -4.02
C LEU A 754 -11.97 15.94 -2.72
N ASP A 755 -11.97 15.07 -1.70
CA ASP A 755 -11.50 15.39 -0.35
C ASP A 755 -11.01 14.14 0.42
N CYS A 756 -10.21 14.37 1.46
CA CYS A 756 -9.63 13.30 2.27
C CYS A 756 -10.68 12.48 3.02
N LYS A 757 -11.80 13.07 3.43
CA LYS A 757 -12.84 12.36 4.18
C LYS A 757 -13.49 11.30 3.29
N THR A 758 -13.83 11.66 2.06
CA THR A 758 -14.37 10.71 1.07
C THR A 758 -13.35 9.61 0.74
N PHE A 759 -12.05 9.91 0.65
CA PHE A 759 -11.00 8.90 0.48
C PHE A 759 -10.95 7.93 1.67
N ASP A 760 -10.94 8.46 2.89
CA ASP A 760 -10.88 7.65 4.09
C ASP A 760 -12.12 6.74 4.19
N GLU A 761 -13.33 7.29 4.10
CA GLU A 761 -14.59 6.56 4.24
C GLU A 761 -14.82 5.52 3.14
N LYS A 762 -14.56 5.88 1.87
CA LYS A 762 -14.89 5.00 0.74
C LYS A 762 -13.81 4.00 0.39
N ILE A 763 -12.54 4.27 0.75
CA ILE A 763 -11.39 3.47 0.30
C ILE A 763 -10.64 2.86 1.49
N LEU A 764 -10.19 3.67 2.45
CA LEU A 764 -9.36 3.17 3.56
C LEU A 764 -10.17 2.41 4.61
N GLU A 765 -11.36 2.89 4.97
CA GLU A 765 -12.22 2.26 5.98
C GLU A 765 -12.85 0.95 5.49
N LYS A 766 -13.10 0.83 4.19
CA LYS A 766 -13.53 -0.41 3.55
C LYS A 766 -12.42 -1.47 3.46
N GLY A 767 -11.16 -1.07 3.59
CA GLY A 767 -10.00 -1.96 3.46
C GLY A 767 -9.58 -2.24 2.01
N ASP A 768 -10.10 -1.47 1.05
CA ASP A 768 -9.80 -1.62 -0.38
C ASP A 768 -8.38 -1.16 -0.72
N CYS A 769 -7.77 -0.35 0.15
CA CYS A 769 -6.40 0.11 0.05
C CYS A 769 -5.84 0.33 1.45
N GLY A 770 -4.58 -0.05 1.66
CA GLY A 770 -3.87 0.18 2.93
C GLY A 770 -3.51 -1.10 3.65
N ALA A 771 -2.71 -0.94 4.70
CA ALA A 771 -2.31 -2.07 5.54
C ALA A 771 -2.21 -1.65 7.02
N VAL A 772 -1.95 -2.63 7.89
CA VAL A 772 -1.38 -2.41 9.22
C VAL A 772 0.15 -2.41 9.12
N ARG A 773 0.81 -1.54 9.88
CA ARG A 773 2.27 -1.56 10.06
C ARG A 773 2.61 -1.56 11.54
N ILE A 774 3.46 -2.49 11.92
CA ILE A 774 4.14 -2.52 13.21
C ILE A 774 5.65 -2.38 13.02
N SER A 775 6.33 -1.78 13.99
CA SER A 775 7.78 -1.58 13.97
C SER A 775 8.34 -1.57 15.38
N PHE A 776 9.42 -2.31 15.58
CA PHE A 776 10.11 -2.42 16.87
C PHE A 776 11.28 -1.43 16.94
N GLY A 777 11.57 -0.90 18.12
CA GLY A 777 12.62 0.11 18.30
C GLY A 777 13.07 0.24 19.75
N LEU A 778 13.52 1.43 20.14
CA LEU A 778 14.24 1.70 21.40
C LEU A 778 13.49 1.31 22.68
N GLY A 779 12.17 1.33 22.69
CA GLY A 779 11.37 0.95 23.86
C GLY A 779 10.93 -0.51 23.86
N SER A 780 11.06 -1.23 22.74
CA SER A 780 10.42 -2.53 22.57
C SER A 780 11.16 -3.67 23.28
N ASN A 781 10.40 -4.61 23.85
CA ASN A 781 10.90 -5.88 24.39
C ASN A 781 10.06 -7.09 23.92
N PHE A 782 10.36 -8.28 24.44
CA PHE A 782 9.65 -9.51 24.06
C PHE A 782 8.16 -9.49 24.47
N ALA A 783 7.82 -8.84 25.59
CA ALA A 783 6.43 -8.72 26.03
C ALA A 783 5.57 -7.94 25.01
N ASP A 784 6.13 -6.90 24.38
CA ASP A 784 5.44 -6.15 23.31
C ASP A 784 5.16 -7.03 22.08
N ALA A 785 6.16 -7.80 21.63
CA ALA A 785 6.00 -8.75 20.52
C ALA A 785 4.95 -9.83 20.84
N TYR A 786 5.01 -10.41 22.04
CA TYR A 786 4.08 -11.43 22.51
C TYR A 786 2.64 -10.90 22.59
N ARG A 787 2.43 -9.70 23.15
CA ARG A 787 1.10 -9.06 23.25
C ARG A 787 0.46 -8.88 21.88
N PHE A 788 1.24 -8.46 20.87
CA PHE A 788 0.72 -8.32 19.52
C PHE A 788 0.36 -9.68 18.89
N CYS A 789 1.20 -10.70 19.04
CA CYS A 789 0.88 -12.06 18.58
C CYS A 789 -0.33 -12.66 19.30
N LEU A 790 -0.51 -12.35 20.58
CA LEU A 790 -1.68 -12.77 21.35
C LEU A 790 -2.94 -12.06 20.85
N PHE A 791 -2.87 -10.74 20.63
CA PHE A 791 -3.94 -9.97 19.99
C PHE A 791 -4.34 -10.56 18.65
N ALA A 792 -3.37 -10.85 17.77
CA ALA A 792 -3.63 -11.50 16.50
C ALA A 792 -4.32 -12.86 16.69
N SER A 793 -3.84 -13.69 17.63
CA SER A 793 -4.43 -15.00 17.88
C SER A 793 -5.90 -14.92 18.34
N CYS A 794 -6.32 -13.84 18.99
CA CYS A 794 -7.72 -13.58 19.36
C CYS A 794 -8.65 -13.33 18.17
N LEU A 795 -8.10 -13.01 16.98
CA LEU A 795 -8.84 -12.81 15.73
C LEU A 795 -9.07 -14.12 14.96
N LEU A 796 -8.48 -15.23 15.40
CA LEU A 796 -8.69 -16.53 14.78
C LEU A 796 -10.17 -16.90 14.80
N ASP A 797 -10.58 -17.58 13.73
CA ASP A 797 -11.94 -18.10 13.57
C ASP A 797 -13.06 -17.05 13.70
N THR A 798 -12.74 -15.77 13.51
CA THR A 798 -13.70 -14.66 13.59
C THR A 798 -13.99 -14.12 12.18
N ASP A 799 -15.19 -13.58 11.97
CA ASP A 799 -15.55 -12.79 10.79
C ASP A 799 -15.35 -11.27 11.01
N VAL A 800 -15.42 -10.48 9.94
CA VAL A 800 -15.27 -9.02 10.02
C VAL A 800 -16.33 -8.35 10.91
N SER A 801 -17.55 -8.89 10.99
CA SER A 801 -18.62 -8.38 11.87
C SER A 801 -18.32 -8.60 13.35
N GLY A 802 -17.58 -9.64 13.72
CA GLY A 802 -17.13 -9.89 15.08
C GLY A 802 -16.17 -8.82 15.65
N LEU A 803 -15.77 -7.85 14.82
CA LEU A 803 -14.98 -6.67 15.21
C LEU A 803 -15.81 -5.38 15.35
N GLU A 804 -17.12 -5.42 15.07
CA GLU A 804 -18.02 -4.26 15.15
C GLU A 804 -18.35 -3.90 16.61
N ASP A 805 -18.48 -2.61 16.89
CA ASP A 805 -18.99 -2.13 18.18
C ASP A 805 -20.52 -2.29 18.21
N PRO A 806 -21.11 -2.87 19.26
CA PRO A 806 -22.57 -2.87 19.45
C PRO A 806 -23.21 -1.48 19.66
N ALA A 807 -22.53 -0.37 19.34
CA ALA A 807 -22.89 0.98 19.77
C ALA A 807 -22.81 2.08 18.68
N GLU A 808 -22.66 1.74 17.40
CA GLU A 808 -22.72 2.75 16.32
C GLU A 808 -24.12 2.88 15.66
N GLU A 809 -25.11 2.10 16.06
CA GLU A 809 -26.52 2.35 15.72
C GLU A 809 -27.22 3.19 16.79
N THR A 810 -26.88 4.48 16.87
CA THR A 810 -27.83 5.52 17.30
C THR A 810 -27.27 6.89 16.92
N PRO A 811 -27.95 7.68 16.08
CA PRO A 811 -27.62 9.09 15.93
C PRO A 811 -27.83 9.76 17.29
N ALA A 812 -26.77 10.34 17.85
CA ALA A 812 -26.85 11.14 19.07
C ALA A 812 -27.66 12.42 18.80
N GLU A 813 -28.97 12.33 18.88
CA GLU A 813 -29.80 13.48 19.22
C GLU A 813 -29.65 13.77 20.72
N THR A 814 -29.36 15.04 21.03
CA THR A 814 -29.38 15.69 22.35
C THR A 814 -28.15 15.50 23.27
N ALA A 815 -27.16 16.37 23.09
CA ALA A 815 -26.33 16.87 24.19
C ALA A 815 -25.87 18.32 23.92
N ASP A 816 -26.82 19.19 23.58
CA ASP A 816 -26.66 20.65 23.72
C ASP A 816 -27.24 21.06 25.07
N THR A 817 -26.40 21.17 26.10
CA THR A 817 -26.50 22.20 27.17
C THR A 817 -25.43 21.96 28.26
N LEU A 818 -24.88 23.08 28.75
CA LEU A 818 -23.91 23.26 29.86
C LEU A 818 -22.45 23.07 29.39
N ILE A 819 -21.62 24.10 29.26
CA ILE A 819 -21.27 25.10 30.29
C ILE A 819 -20.87 26.42 29.60
N ALA A 820 -21.59 27.50 29.91
CA ALA A 820 -21.16 28.87 29.71
C ALA A 820 -21.13 29.59 31.07
N GLY A 821 -20.05 30.32 31.34
CA GLY A 821 -19.85 31.19 32.52
C GLY A 821 -19.08 30.52 33.66
N THR A 822 -18.11 31.13 34.33
CA THR A 822 -17.69 32.53 34.45
C THR A 822 -16.32 32.57 35.15
N VAL A 823 -15.43 33.46 34.69
CA VAL A 823 -14.22 33.89 35.42
C VAL A 823 -14.55 35.17 36.19
N PRO A 824 -14.20 35.33 37.48
CA PRO A 824 -14.14 36.63 38.13
C PRO A 824 -12.71 37.19 38.14
N ALA A 825 -12.67 38.53 38.14
CA ALA A 825 -11.55 39.45 37.94
C ALA A 825 -10.32 39.25 38.83
#